data_AF-A0A7K2N6E8-F1
#
_entry.id   AF-A0A7K2N6E8-F1
#
_cell.length_a   1.000
_cell.length_b   1.000
_cell.length_c   1.000
_cell.angle_alpha   90.00
_cell.angle_beta   90.00
_cell.angle_gamma   90.00
#
_symmetry.space_group_name_H-M   'P 1'
#
loop_
_entity.id
_entity.type
_entity.pdbx_description
1 polymer ?
#
loop_
_entity_poly.entity_id
_entity_poly.type
_entity_poly.pdbx_seq_one_letter_code
_entity_poly.pdbx_strand_id
1 'polypeptide(L)'
;MRPNREGHEVERVFVFRTERRWDGADAWEPGPWLRVGIERDERPPLDRLGWRTYDGAEAAVGFRAAMEGFYGHYRAADGAPAEYRGELERCEAVQEAAVHRFRTQESQGADWQAAGDWWLLLEDGDAHVERLDWHDRAGASGSITLRATFTEPDGTREVTALVCTVRAHHEYEAVGEIADNLLNDTHAKWLGDWRTGAWLKFRLVRPTFVQYYVLASANDCPDRDPTAWTLYGSNDGRRWTALDSRTGEVFTGRHQPRGFAVTGTAGVGYRHYCLEITANAGAEHVQLSQVRLFDTGPVAAYTGFFGYRRRAGQSPSGFRGTPPASAPEGAGLRTVEEWRAYLSDYSADIIRVTQGRELWNVSDEQRAAGWLGYEGASEERLAALEERLGTRLPPSYRAFLGASDGWLRLSSFMWEMRTTDTVAWLTETDAALADFYDEDDEEGAVLGRSLLISQEGDAQYWLLDPGDVSDDGEWAAYIWASWYPGLGERHASFAELVRAERAVFERLEGHRGHGVHPEGAEDLVAQGREQALRGEAEQALASFERAAVKGSGVGMYLKTILGAFLDLGSAHHEIRNNVFGRDHVIAAIGEDQVRAEALPLYLRRTVEEHGPLVGLPRLEILGRLVPELGFSAGESNDDWIDRAAAHVPPRLPEPPAFQQALDLARSLAARGDDEEAWAVVEAALPHWHSDDPHRIAPVILLTDPVLRGVVTPHRAQLMVRIPRGKALGGDTRC
;
A
#
# COMPACT_ATOMS: atom_id res chain seq x y z
N MET A 1 22.68 58.33 8.49
CA MET A 1 23.32 57.30 7.63
C MET A 1 24.15 56.37 8.50
N ARG A 2 23.60 55.20 8.82
CA ARG A 2 24.36 54.00 9.23
C ARG A 2 24.01 52.93 8.19
N PRO A 3 24.97 52.20 7.62
CA PRO A 3 24.72 51.34 6.47
C PRO A 3 24.08 50.01 6.90
N ASN A 4 23.18 49.54 6.06
CA ASN A 4 22.57 48.21 6.05
C ASN A 4 23.65 47.12 6.08
N ARG A 5 23.57 46.18 7.03
CA ARG A 5 24.21 44.86 6.95
C ARG A 5 23.09 43.83 7.00
N GLU A 6 22.51 43.54 5.84
CA GLU A 6 21.75 42.31 5.59
C GLU A 6 22.44 41.59 4.44
N GLY A 7 23.38 40.72 4.78
CA GLY A 7 23.77 39.59 3.95
C GLY A 7 23.33 38.34 4.70
N HIS A 8 22.09 37.90 4.47
CA HIS A 8 21.65 36.59 4.94
C HIS A 8 22.46 35.53 4.18
N GLU A 9 23.43 34.94 4.85
CA GLU A 9 24.16 33.80 4.31
C GLU A 9 23.20 32.61 4.24
N VAL A 10 22.89 32.17 3.02
CA VAL A 10 21.97 31.06 2.72
C VAL A 10 22.52 29.77 3.34
N GLU A 11 21.66 28.98 3.98
CA GLU A 11 22.01 27.66 4.51
C GLU A 11 22.38 26.72 3.36
N ARG A 12 23.45 25.93 3.53
CA ARG A 12 24.05 25.14 2.45
C ARG A 12 24.15 23.66 2.79
N VAL A 13 23.89 22.84 1.79
CA VAL A 13 24.28 21.42 1.72
C VAL A 13 25.55 21.33 0.87
N PHE A 14 26.56 20.64 1.37
CA PHE A 14 27.82 20.38 0.66
C PHE A 14 27.74 19.03 -0.03
N VAL A 15 28.13 19.00 -1.31
CA VAL A 15 28.05 17.80 -2.14
C VAL A 15 29.46 17.42 -2.60
N PHE A 16 29.94 16.26 -2.14
CA PHE A 16 31.29 15.79 -2.40
C PHE A 16 31.28 14.60 -3.37
N ARG A 17 32.19 14.67 -4.34
CA ARG A 17 32.60 13.50 -5.12
C ARG A 17 33.60 12.71 -4.28
N THR A 18 33.36 11.41 -4.09
CA THR A 18 34.14 10.61 -3.14
C THR A 18 34.94 9.51 -3.81
N GLU A 19 36.01 9.08 -3.15
CA GLU A 19 36.85 7.97 -3.57
C GLU A 19 37.28 7.16 -2.34
N ARG A 20 37.39 5.84 -2.51
CA ARG A 20 37.78 4.88 -1.49
C ARG A 20 39.02 4.13 -1.94
N ARG A 21 39.91 3.80 -1.01
CA ARG A 21 41.04 2.89 -1.25
C ARG A 21 41.02 1.80 -0.21
N TRP A 22 40.62 0.60 -0.62
CA TRP A 22 40.51 -0.56 0.25
C TRP A 22 41.87 -0.98 0.81
N ASP A 23 41.86 -1.58 2.00
CA ASP A 23 43.07 -2.08 2.63
C ASP A 23 43.81 -3.08 1.70
N GLY A 24 45.10 -2.83 1.49
CA GLY A 24 45.94 -3.60 0.54
C GLY A 24 45.80 -3.22 -0.95
N ALA A 25 44.92 -2.30 -1.32
CA ALA A 25 44.80 -1.82 -2.71
C ALA A 25 45.71 -0.61 -2.99
N ASP A 26 46.32 -0.57 -4.18
CA ASP A 26 47.20 0.54 -4.60
C ASP A 26 46.44 1.73 -5.20
N ALA A 27 45.23 1.50 -5.71
CA ALA A 27 44.44 2.49 -6.46
C ALA A 27 43.24 3.01 -5.65
N TRP A 28 42.86 4.26 -5.94
CA TRP A 28 41.59 4.83 -5.48
C TRP A 28 40.48 4.45 -6.45
N GLU A 29 39.35 4.05 -5.89
CA GLU A 29 38.12 3.71 -6.61
C GLU A 29 37.06 4.78 -6.35
N PRO A 30 36.28 5.21 -7.36
CA PRO A 30 35.15 6.11 -7.14
C PRO A 30 34.14 5.53 -6.14
N GLY A 31 33.68 6.34 -5.20
CA GLY A 31 32.64 5.98 -4.24
C GLY A 31 31.32 6.73 -4.52
N PRO A 32 30.23 6.38 -3.80
CA PRO A 32 28.99 7.14 -3.81
C PRO A 32 29.18 8.61 -3.43
N TRP A 33 28.31 9.48 -3.92
CA TRP A 33 28.36 10.89 -3.54
C TRP A 33 28.02 11.07 -2.06
N LEU A 34 28.70 12.00 -1.41
CA LEU A 34 28.41 12.36 -0.02
C LEU A 34 27.73 13.73 0.02
N ARG A 35 26.50 13.79 0.53
CA ARG A 35 25.76 15.05 0.76
C ARG A 35 25.68 15.31 2.25
N VAL A 36 26.12 16.50 2.67
CA VAL A 36 26.24 16.87 4.10
C VAL A 36 25.65 18.24 4.36
N GLY A 37 24.72 18.33 5.31
CA GLY A 37 24.22 19.57 5.88
C GLY A 37 23.65 19.33 7.28
N ILE A 38 24.03 20.17 8.24
CA ILE A 38 23.55 20.10 9.63
C ILE A 38 23.28 21.51 10.12
N GLU A 39 22.10 21.76 10.68
CA GLU A 39 21.76 23.04 11.32
C GLU A 39 22.59 23.25 12.60
N ARG A 40 23.15 24.46 12.76
CA ARG A 40 24.11 24.80 13.82
C ARG A 40 23.86 26.22 14.34
N ASP A 41 23.91 26.39 15.66
CA ASP A 41 23.49 27.61 16.38
C ASP A 41 24.32 28.86 16.01
N GLU A 42 25.64 28.73 16.11
CA GLU A 42 26.60 29.62 15.49
C GLU A 42 27.08 28.87 14.25
N ARG A 43 27.35 29.53 13.11
CA ARG A 43 27.54 28.83 11.82
C ARG A 43 29.02 28.59 11.43
N PRO A 44 29.97 28.20 12.31
CA PRO A 44 31.32 27.86 11.87
C PRO A 44 31.27 26.55 11.09
N PRO A 45 32.11 26.33 10.07
CA PRO A 45 32.10 25.11 9.27
C PRO A 45 32.45 23.87 10.10
N LEU A 46 31.96 22.70 9.66
CA LEU A 46 32.25 21.41 10.29
C LEU A 46 33.77 21.15 10.27
N ASP A 47 34.27 20.60 11.37
CA ASP A 47 35.65 20.12 11.49
C ASP A 47 35.69 18.60 11.27
N ARG A 48 34.80 17.86 11.93
CA ARG A 48 34.71 16.40 11.85
C ARG A 48 33.27 15.94 11.77
N LEU A 49 33.08 14.81 11.09
CA LEU A 49 31.81 14.10 10.99
C LEU A 49 32.09 12.60 11.01
N GLY A 50 31.42 11.89 11.90
CA GLY A 50 31.33 10.44 11.92
C GLY A 50 29.90 10.00 11.70
N TRP A 51 29.70 8.87 11.01
CA TRP A 51 28.39 8.26 10.84
C TRP A 51 28.45 6.75 10.72
N ARG A 52 27.30 6.14 10.97
CA ARG A 52 27.01 4.73 10.73
C ARG A 52 25.65 4.62 10.05
N THR A 53 25.53 3.73 9.09
CA THR A 53 24.30 3.45 8.34
C THR A 53 23.64 2.18 8.84
N TYR A 54 22.34 2.03 8.57
CA TYR A 54 21.54 0.88 9.02
C TYR A 54 21.99 -0.46 8.41
N ASP A 55 22.62 -0.45 7.24
CA ASP A 55 23.25 -1.64 6.65
C ASP A 55 24.56 -2.03 7.36
N GLY A 56 25.07 -1.18 8.24
CA GLY A 56 26.23 -1.42 9.08
C GLY A 56 27.54 -0.81 8.60
N ALA A 57 27.55 -0.12 7.45
CA ALA A 57 28.70 0.67 7.04
C ALA A 57 28.92 1.88 7.99
N GLU A 58 30.15 2.35 8.09
CA GLU A 58 30.51 3.48 8.95
C GLU A 58 31.70 4.25 8.39
N ALA A 59 31.74 5.55 8.67
CA ALA A 59 32.85 6.40 8.26
C ALA A 59 33.11 7.48 9.30
N ALA A 60 34.34 7.99 9.31
CA ALA A 60 34.67 9.22 10.00
C ALA A 60 35.67 10.05 9.19
N VAL A 61 35.35 11.33 9.02
CA VAL A 61 36.08 12.26 8.16
C VAL A 61 36.43 13.55 8.90
N GLY A 62 37.57 14.13 8.53
CA GLY A 62 37.95 15.50 8.86
C GLY A 62 37.88 16.40 7.63
N PHE A 63 37.20 17.53 7.74
CA PHE A 63 37.05 18.48 6.65
C PHE A 63 38.22 19.47 6.60
N ARG A 64 38.58 19.87 5.38
CA ARG A 64 39.50 21.00 5.15
C ARG A 64 38.83 22.33 5.50
N ALA A 65 39.64 23.37 5.70
CA ALA A 65 39.24 24.61 6.37
C ALA A 65 38.05 25.33 5.71
N ALA A 66 37.93 25.26 4.38
CA ALA A 66 36.87 25.88 3.60
C ALA A 66 35.80 24.87 3.13
N MET A 67 35.76 23.67 3.72
CA MET A 67 34.91 22.55 3.28
C MET A 67 35.16 22.12 1.83
N GLU A 68 36.33 22.43 1.27
CA GLU A 68 36.71 22.13 -0.12
C GLU A 68 36.99 20.63 -0.37
N GLY A 69 37.10 19.86 0.71
CA GLY A 69 37.27 18.41 0.67
C GLY A 69 37.45 17.84 2.08
N PHE A 70 37.60 16.52 2.15
CA PHE A 70 37.81 15.80 3.40
C PHE A 70 38.77 14.62 3.23
N TYR A 71 39.27 14.12 4.36
CA TYR A 71 40.00 12.84 4.44
C TYR A 71 39.54 12.07 5.67
N GLY A 72 39.52 10.75 5.60
CA GLY A 72 39.01 9.91 6.66
C GLY A 72 39.21 8.42 6.39
N HIS A 73 38.43 7.63 7.10
CA HIS A 73 38.33 6.19 6.90
C HIS A 73 36.87 5.78 6.71
N TYR A 74 36.68 4.67 6.04
CA TYR A 74 35.40 4.04 5.76
C TYR A 74 35.51 2.55 6.13
N ARG A 75 34.44 1.98 6.65
CA ARG A 75 34.29 0.54 6.84
C ARG A 75 32.98 0.13 6.19
N ALA A 76 33.05 -0.80 5.24
CA ALA A 76 31.85 -1.36 4.61
C ALA A 76 31.02 -2.18 5.60
N ALA A 77 29.78 -2.49 5.23
CA ALA A 77 28.85 -3.28 6.03
C ALA A 77 29.39 -4.67 6.40
N ASP A 78 30.23 -5.26 5.54
CA ASP A 78 30.91 -6.54 5.75
C ASP A 78 32.14 -6.43 6.67
N GLY A 79 32.49 -5.22 7.12
CA GLY A 79 33.64 -4.94 7.97
C GLY A 79 34.92 -4.58 7.22
N ALA A 80 34.93 -4.58 5.88
CA ALA A 80 36.11 -4.26 5.10
C ALA A 80 36.54 -2.78 5.28
N PRO A 81 37.79 -2.50 5.71
CA PRO A 81 38.26 -1.13 5.91
C PRO A 81 38.81 -0.50 4.62
N ALA A 82 38.63 0.81 4.49
CA ALA A 82 39.17 1.63 3.42
C ALA A 82 39.60 3.01 3.91
N GLU A 83 40.60 3.59 3.24
CA GLU A 83 40.83 5.02 3.28
C GLU A 83 39.73 5.74 2.48
N TYR A 84 39.32 6.93 2.95
CA TYR A 84 38.20 7.66 2.37
C TYR A 84 38.55 9.12 2.14
N ARG A 85 38.22 9.65 0.97
CA ARG A 85 38.41 11.07 0.65
C ARG A 85 37.26 11.59 -0.19
N GLY A 86 37.10 12.92 -0.17
CA GLY A 86 36.19 13.58 -1.08
C GLY A 86 36.63 15.00 -1.42
N GLU A 87 36.21 15.44 -2.59
CA GLU A 87 36.41 16.79 -3.12
C GLU A 87 35.05 17.46 -3.29
N LEU A 88 34.94 18.72 -2.89
CA LEU A 88 33.69 19.47 -3.01
C LEU A 88 33.38 19.70 -4.49
N GLU A 89 32.23 19.23 -4.94
CA GLU A 89 31.76 19.41 -6.31
C GLU A 89 30.87 20.65 -6.41
N ARG A 90 29.89 20.77 -5.51
CA ARG A 90 28.91 21.87 -5.49
C ARG A 90 28.33 22.11 -4.10
N CYS A 91 27.66 23.24 -3.95
CA CYS A 91 26.82 23.55 -2.80
C CYS A 91 25.39 23.80 -3.27
N GLU A 92 24.42 23.29 -2.51
CA GLU A 92 22.99 23.44 -2.76
C GLU A 92 22.37 24.30 -1.64
N ALA A 93 21.34 25.09 -1.95
CA ALA A 93 20.57 25.80 -0.93
C ALA A 93 19.68 24.79 -0.18
N VAL A 94 19.53 24.95 1.14
CA VAL A 94 18.68 24.05 1.95
C VAL A 94 17.22 24.03 1.48
N GLN A 95 16.71 25.14 0.94
CA GLN A 95 15.35 25.21 0.37
C GLN A 95 15.18 24.33 -0.87
N GLU A 96 16.26 24.05 -1.59
CA GLU A 96 16.28 23.20 -2.79
C GLU A 96 16.58 21.73 -2.44
N ALA A 97 16.96 21.44 -1.19
CA ALA A 97 17.30 20.11 -0.71
C ALA A 97 16.18 19.51 0.17
N ALA A 98 15.91 18.22 -0.01
CA ALA A 98 14.97 17.45 0.80
C ALA A 98 15.60 17.09 2.17
N VAL A 99 15.74 18.09 3.05
CA VAL A 99 16.31 17.89 4.40
C VAL A 99 15.30 17.28 5.38
N HIS A 100 15.80 16.51 6.35
CA HIS A 100 14.99 16.03 7.47
C HIS A 100 14.85 17.12 8.52
N ARG A 101 13.62 17.40 8.95
CA ARG A 101 13.30 18.43 9.95
C ARG A 101 12.75 17.80 11.22
N PHE A 102 13.12 18.37 12.36
CA PHE A 102 12.72 17.91 13.68
C PHE A 102 12.36 19.08 14.58
N ARG A 103 11.32 18.91 15.41
CA ARG A 103 11.13 19.71 16.62
C ARG A 103 11.98 19.12 17.73
N THR A 104 12.80 19.93 18.37
CA THR A 104 13.81 19.44 19.30
C THR A 104 13.56 19.83 20.74
N GLN A 105 14.11 19.03 21.65
CA GLN A 105 14.14 19.29 23.09
C GLN A 105 15.55 19.06 23.63
N GLU A 106 15.95 19.89 24.60
CA GLU A 106 17.22 19.78 25.32
C GLU A 106 16.99 19.58 26.81
N SER A 107 17.85 18.78 27.44
CA SER A 107 17.80 18.57 28.89
C SER A 107 18.70 19.54 29.66
N GLN A 108 18.17 20.08 30.75
CA GLN A 108 18.93 20.73 31.81
C GLN A 108 18.74 19.93 33.10
N GLY A 109 19.58 18.93 33.33
CA GLY A 109 19.39 17.98 34.43
C GLY A 109 18.28 16.97 34.12
N ALA A 110 17.24 16.91 34.95
CA ALA A 110 16.09 16.02 34.76
C ALA A 110 15.00 16.62 33.86
N ASP A 111 15.01 17.94 33.65
CA ASP A 111 13.97 18.65 32.93
C ASP A 111 14.31 18.80 31.44
N TRP A 112 13.31 18.64 30.57
CA TRP A 112 13.42 18.80 29.13
C TRP A 112 12.68 20.06 28.67
N GLN A 113 13.34 20.89 27.85
CA GLN A 113 12.77 22.13 27.32
C GLN A 113 12.82 22.13 25.79
N ALA A 114 11.85 22.77 25.15
CA ALA A 114 11.84 22.94 23.70
C ALA A 114 13.07 23.75 23.24
N ALA A 115 13.78 23.24 22.23
CA ALA A 115 15.03 23.80 21.71
C ALA A 115 14.91 24.30 20.26
N GLY A 116 13.68 24.38 19.73
CA GLY A 116 13.37 24.89 18.39
C GLY A 116 13.38 23.81 17.31
N ASP A 117 13.22 24.26 16.07
CA ASP A 117 13.35 23.39 14.89
C ASP A 117 14.82 23.15 14.58
N TRP A 118 15.13 21.95 14.07
CA TRP A 118 16.46 21.54 13.69
C TRP A 118 16.42 20.69 12.43
N TRP A 119 17.31 20.94 11.47
CA TRP A 119 17.41 20.13 10.26
C TRP A 119 18.76 19.44 10.05
N LEU A 120 18.69 18.31 9.33
CA LEU A 120 19.82 17.45 8.99
C LEU A 120 19.64 16.90 7.57
N LEU A 121 20.74 16.79 6.84
CA LEU A 121 20.89 15.98 5.63
C LEU A 121 22.26 15.31 5.65
N LEU A 122 22.27 13.98 5.67
CA LEU A 122 23.47 13.19 5.49
C LEU A 122 23.13 11.99 4.62
N GLU A 123 23.68 11.95 3.41
CA GLU A 123 23.51 10.85 2.46
C GLU A 123 24.89 10.38 2.01
N ASP A 124 25.18 9.09 2.25
CA ASP A 124 26.38 8.39 1.78
C ASP A 124 25.92 7.32 0.78
N GLY A 125 25.65 7.75 -0.46
CA GLY A 125 24.88 6.96 -1.42
C GLY A 125 23.44 6.73 -0.95
N ASP A 126 22.98 5.48 -1.06
CA ASP A 126 21.59 5.08 -0.75
C ASP A 126 21.42 4.58 0.69
N ALA A 127 22.50 4.56 1.48
CA ALA A 127 22.49 4.00 2.82
C ALA A 127 21.95 5.03 3.84
N HIS A 128 20.88 4.65 4.55
CA HIS A 128 20.27 5.50 5.55
C HIS A 128 21.11 5.56 6.83
N VAL A 129 21.31 6.78 7.34
CA VAL A 129 22.11 7.02 8.55
C VAL A 129 21.35 6.54 9.79
N GLU A 130 21.99 5.67 10.57
CA GLU A 130 21.54 5.17 11.88
C GLU A 130 22.06 6.07 13.00
N ARG A 131 23.33 6.48 12.90
CA ARG A 131 24.02 7.28 13.91
C ARG A 131 24.89 8.32 13.24
N LEU A 132 24.96 9.51 13.81
CA LEU A 132 25.99 10.48 13.46
C LEU A 132 26.60 11.16 14.69
N ASP A 133 27.83 11.61 14.53
CA ASP A 133 28.54 12.48 15.46
C ASP A 133 29.21 13.61 14.68
N TRP A 134 29.21 14.80 15.24
CA TRP A 134 29.77 15.98 14.60
C TRP A 134 30.55 16.83 15.57
N HIS A 135 31.51 17.57 15.01
CA HIS A 135 32.26 18.60 15.71
C HIS A 135 32.48 19.77 14.75
N ASP A 136 32.23 20.99 15.22
CA ASP A 136 32.48 22.21 14.46
C ASP A 136 33.74 22.95 14.92
N ARG A 137 34.15 23.97 14.17
CA ARG A 137 35.37 24.71 14.48
C ARG A 137 35.26 25.70 15.65
N ALA A 138 34.05 25.99 16.16
CA ALA A 138 33.91 26.74 17.41
C ALA A 138 33.95 25.83 18.64
N GLY A 139 33.97 24.51 18.45
CA GLY A 139 34.01 23.53 19.53
C GLY A 139 32.62 23.10 20.01
N ALA A 140 31.57 23.36 19.23
CA ALA A 140 30.29 22.68 19.44
C ALA A 140 30.35 21.28 18.83
N SER A 141 29.66 20.33 19.46
CA SER A 141 29.66 18.93 19.05
C SER A 141 28.34 18.26 19.41
N GLY A 142 28.09 17.10 18.83
CA GLY A 142 26.96 16.28 19.23
C GLY A 142 27.10 14.87 18.71
N SER A 143 26.27 13.99 19.24
CA SER A 143 26.09 12.64 18.73
C SER A 143 24.66 12.22 18.93
N ILE A 144 24.04 11.71 17.87
CA ILE A 144 22.65 11.25 17.90
C ILE A 144 22.52 9.89 17.21
N THR A 145 21.58 9.10 17.71
CA THR A 145 21.03 7.93 17.04
C THR A 145 19.67 8.31 16.47
N LEU A 146 19.51 8.11 15.17
CA LEU A 146 18.27 8.28 14.45
C LEU A 146 17.44 7.00 14.59
N ARG A 147 16.12 7.17 14.70
CA ARG A 147 15.14 6.10 14.57
C ARG A 147 14.43 6.29 13.25
N ALA A 148 14.45 5.27 12.40
CA ALA A 148 13.74 5.26 11.13
C ALA A 148 12.69 4.15 11.10
N THR A 149 11.56 4.45 10.50
CA THR A 149 10.69 3.43 9.90
C THR A 149 10.98 3.41 8.42
N PHE A 150 11.26 2.23 7.89
CA PHE A 150 11.36 2.03 6.45
C PHE A 150 9.97 1.69 5.97
N THR A 151 9.30 2.71 5.42
CA THR A 151 8.02 2.54 4.76
C THR A 151 8.26 2.51 3.26
N GLU A 152 7.52 1.65 2.58
CA GLU A 152 7.33 1.81 1.15
C GLU A 152 6.64 3.18 0.97
N PRO A 153 7.23 4.17 0.27
CA PRO A 153 6.57 5.45 0.08
C PRO A 153 5.20 5.25 -0.59
N ASP A 154 4.26 6.13 -0.28
CA ASP A 154 3.02 6.26 -1.06
C ASP A 154 3.39 6.47 -2.54
N GLY A 155 3.06 5.48 -3.37
CA GLY A 155 3.43 5.47 -4.78
C GLY A 155 4.64 4.59 -5.15
N THR A 156 5.21 3.82 -4.21
CA THR A 156 6.07 2.68 -4.58
C THR A 156 5.23 1.74 -5.42
N ARG A 157 5.53 1.64 -6.71
CA ARG A 157 4.88 0.66 -7.55
C ARG A 157 5.84 -0.50 -7.70
N GLU A 158 5.51 -1.58 -7.02
CA GLU A 158 6.04 -2.87 -7.42
C GLU A 158 5.61 -3.12 -8.88
N VAL A 159 6.60 -3.30 -9.75
CA VAL A 159 6.42 -3.55 -11.18
C VAL A 159 6.70 -5.00 -11.55
N THR A 160 6.97 -5.89 -10.59
CA THR A 160 7.10 -7.35 -10.82
C THR A 160 5.88 -7.90 -11.55
N ALA A 161 4.70 -7.39 -11.20
CA ALA A 161 3.43 -7.66 -11.84
C ALA A 161 3.41 -7.44 -13.37
N LEU A 162 4.31 -6.60 -13.90
CA LEU A 162 4.45 -6.33 -15.34
C LEU A 162 5.32 -7.37 -16.07
N VAL A 163 6.00 -8.26 -15.35
CA VAL A 163 6.76 -9.37 -15.94
C VAL A 163 5.76 -10.32 -16.60
N CYS A 164 5.88 -10.48 -17.91
CA CYS A 164 5.05 -11.36 -18.72
C CYS A 164 5.71 -12.69 -19.06
N THR A 165 7.03 -12.77 -18.88
CA THR A 165 7.79 -14.00 -19.07
C THR A 165 9.05 -13.91 -18.22
N VAL A 166 9.34 -14.97 -17.48
CA VAL A 166 10.67 -15.19 -16.90
C VAL A 166 11.30 -16.42 -17.53
N ARG A 167 12.61 -16.37 -17.77
CA ARG A 167 13.39 -17.52 -18.25
C ARG A 167 14.65 -17.64 -17.43
N ALA A 168 14.97 -18.85 -17.01
CA ALA A 168 16.27 -19.15 -16.43
C ALA A 168 17.24 -19.72 -17.47
N HIS A 169 18.54 -19.65 -17.17
CA HIS A 169 19.53 -20.43 -17.90
C HIS A 169 19.31 -21.94 -17.74
N HIS A 170 18.97 -22.34 -16.51
CA HIS A 170 18.69 -23.71 -16.09
C HIS A 170 17.64 -23.67 -14.96
N GLU A 171 16.77 -24.67 -14.92
CA GLU A 171 15.77 -24.87 -13.86
C GLU A 171 15.40 -26.35 -13.72
N TYR A 172 14.78 -26.72 -12.59
CA TYR A 172 14.44 -28.10 -12.28
C TYR A 172 12.92 -28.33 -12.38
N GLU A 173 12.42 -28.37 -13.61
CA GLU A 173 10.98 -28.51 -13.92
C GLU A 173 10.35 -29.75 -13.29
N ALA A 174 11.05 -30.89 -13.28
CA ALA A 174 10.54 -32.17 -12.78
C ALA A 174 10.12 -32.15 -11.29
N VAL A 175 10.64 -31.20 -10.51
CA VAL A 175 10.31 -31.01 -9.09
C VAL A 175 9.64 -29.66 -8.83
N GLY A 176 9.28 -28.92 -9.89
CA GLY A 176 8.60 -27.64 -9.80
C GLY A 176 9.46 -26.49 -9.29
N GLU A 177 10.80 -26.60 -9.31
CA GLU A 177 11.71 -25.54 -8.88
C GLU A 177 12.12 -24.65 -10.05
N ILE A 178 11.13 -23.91 -10.56
CA ILE A 178 11.19 -23.15 -11.82
C ILE A 178 11.20 -21.63 -11.58
N ALA A 179 11.60 -20.87 -12.60
CA ALA A 179 11.76 -19.42 -12.52
C ALA A 179 10.44 -18.68 -12.24
N ASP A 180 9.29 -19.20 -12.68
CA ASP A 180 7.97 -18.62 -12.44
C ASP A 180 7.64 -18.49 -10.93
N ASN A 181 8.21 -19.36 -10.09
CA ASN A 181 8.03 -19.30 -8.64
C ASN A 181 8.51 -17.98 -8.05
N LEU A 182 9.52 -17.35 -8.68
CA LEU A 182 10.12 -16.11 -8.19
C LEU A 182 9.15 -14.92 -8.19
N LEU A 183 8.10 -14.97 -9.00
CA LEU A 183 7.14 -13.87 -9.19
C LEU A 183 5.93 -13.95 -8.26
N ASN A 184 5.77 -15.04 -7.51
CA ASN A 184 4.59 -15.30 -6.68
C ASN A 184 4.91 -15.10 -5.19
N ASP A 185 3.91 -14.82 -4.35
CA ASP A 185 4.07 -14.63 -2.89
C ASP A 185 4.06 -15.96 -2.11
N THR A 186 4.72 -16.98 -2.67
CA THR A 186 4.80 -18.32 -2.07
C THR A 186 6.21 -18.62 -1.57
N HIS A 187 6.36 -19.63 -0.71
CA HIS A 187 7.68 -20.13 -0.31
C HIS A 187 8.34 -21.08 -1.34
N ALA A 188 7.76 -21.21 -2.55
CA ALA A 188 8.37 -21.96 -3.64
C ALA A 188 9.67 -21.28 -4.11
N LYS A 189 10.53 -22.02 -4.82
CA LYS A 189 11.85 -21.52 -5.23
C LYS A 189 12.20 -21.83 -6.67
N TRP A 190 13.15 -21.08 -7.19
CA TRP A 190 13.91 -21.46 -8.37
C TRP A 190 15.25 -22.06 -7.95
N LEU A 191 15.67 -23.12 -8.64
CA LEU A 191 16.99 -23.74 -8.48
C LEU A 191 17.71 -23.77 -9.83
N GLY A 192 18.89 -23.17 -9.91
CA GLY A 192 19.76 -23.19 -11.09
C GLY A 192 21.00 -24.05 -10.89
N ASP A 193 21.56 -24.58 -11.99
CA ASP A 193 22.88 -25.22 -11.98
C ASP A 193 23.96 -24.15 -12.12
N TRP A 194 24.75 -23.93 -11.07
CA TRP A 194 25.79 -22.90 -11.05
C TRP A 194 26.92 -23.19 -12.04
N ARG A 195 27.19 -24.47 -12.34
CA ARG A 195 28.35 -24.92 -13.12
C ARG A 195 28.26 -24.55 -14.60
N THR A 196 27.05 -24.32 -15.11
CA THR A 196 26.80 -23.95 -16.51
C THR A 196 26.53 -22.44 -16.68
N GLY A 197 26.35 -21.72 -15.57
CA GLY A 197 26.01 -20.31 -15.52
C GLY A 197 24.62 -20.09 -14.91
N ALA A 198 24.38 -18.91 -14.38
CA ALA A 198 23.13 -18.61 -13.70
C ALA A 198 22.63 -17.22 -14.08
N TRP A 199 21.61 -17.18 -14.94
CA TRP A 199 20.90 -15.95 -15.26
C TRP A 199 19.40 -16.14 -15.26
N LEU A 200 18.69 -15.07 -14.91
CA LEU A 200 17.23 -14.95 -14.96
C LEU A 200 16.88 -13.75 -15.83
N LYS A 201 16.14 -13.99 -16.92
CA LYS A 201 15.68 -12.95 -17.85
C LYS A 201 14.19 -12.72 -17.68
N PHE A 202 13.85 -11.49 -17.33
CA PHE A 202 12.50 -11.00 -17.18
C PHE A 202 12.12 -10.17 -18.40
N ARG A 203 11.01 -10.48 -19.04
CA ARG A 203 10.39 -9.66 -20.10
C ARG A 203 9.19 -8.96 -19.51
N LEU A 204 9.12 -7.64 -19.59
CA LEU A 204 7.99 -6.85 -19.16
C LEU A 204 7.06 -6.55 -20.34
N VAL A 205 5.78 -6.34 -20.05
CA VAL A 205 4.77 -5.99 -21.07
C VAL A 205 5.11 -4.69 -21.81
N ARG A 206 5.77 -3.74 -21.13
CA ARG A 206 6.21 -2.45 -21.66
C ARG A 206 7.57 -2.06 -21.08
N PRO A 207 8.34 -1.17 -21.75
CA PRO A 207 9.51 -0.56 -21.14
C PRO A 207 9.13 0.08 -19.80
N THR A 208 9.79 -0.33 -18.73
CA THR A 208 9.50 0.10 -17.36
C THR A 208 10.79 0.49 -16.69
N PHE A 209 10.77 1.54 -15.87
CA PHE A 209 11.93 1.95 -15.10
C PHE A 209 12.02 1.10 -13.83
N VAL A 210 13.20 0.59 -13.49
CA VAL A 210 13.45 -0.19 -12.27
C VAL A 210 14.57 0.50 -11.50
N GLN A 211 14.25 1.01 -10.32
CA GLN A 211 15.18 1.70 -9.42
C GLN A 211 15.58 0.87 -8.22
N TYR A 212 14.80 -0.16 -7.91
CA TYR A 212 15.03 -1.00 -6.76
C TYR A 212 14.59 -2.43 -7.07
N TYR A 213 15.30 -3.40 -6.52
CA TYR A 213 14.91 -4.80 -6.63
C TYR A 213 15.18 -5.52 -5.31
N VAL A 214 14.36 -6.53 -5.02
CA VAL A 214 14.51 -7.39 -3.85
C VAL A 214 14.82 -8.80 -4.32
N LEU A 215 15.79 -9.43 -3.69
CA LEU A 215 16.09 -10.85 -3.80
C LEU A 215 15.80 -11.52 -2.45
N ALA A 216 15.16 -12.68 -2.45
CA ALA A 216 14.97 -13.46 -1.24
C ALA A 216 15.70 -14.80 -1.30
N SER A 217 16.46 -15.11 -0.25
CA SER A 217 17.11 -16.42 -0.07
C SER A 217 16.08 -17.54 0.01
N ALA A 218 16.38 -18.73 -0.52
CA ALA A 218 15.45 -19.85 -0.44
C ALA A 218 15.43 -20.53 0.95
N ASN A 219 14.78 -21.69 1.05
CA ASN A 219 14.42 -22.35 2.31
C ASN A 219 15.51 -23.21 2.97
N ASP A 220 16.44 -23.80 2.21
CA ASP A 220 17.12 -25.04 2.66
C ASP A 220 18.66 -25.01 2.72
N CYS A 221 19.36 -24.22 1.90
CA CYS A 221 20.81 -24.34 1.74
C CYS A 221 21.49 -22.97 1.51
N PRO A 222 22.13 -22.40 2.55
CA PRO A 222 22.84 -21.11 2.46
C PRO A 222 23.99 -21.10 1.44
N ASP A 223 24.69 -22.23 1.25
CA ASP A 223 25.83 -22.34 0.31
C ASP A 223 25.41 -22.13 -1.16
N ARG A 224 24.10 -22.19 -1.45
CA ARG A 224 23.51 -21.92 -2.77
C ARG A 224 23.03 -20.48 -2.94
N ASP A 225 23.17 -19.63 -1.94
CA ASP A 225 22.72 -18.25 -2.07
C ASP A 225 23.65 -17.46 -3.00
N PRO A 226 23.11 -16.51 -3.78
CA PRO A 226 23.94 -15.59 -4.56
C PRO A 226 24.77 -14.69 -3.64
N THR A 227 26.05 -14.51 -3.96
CA THR A 227 26.98 -13.61 -3.23
C THR A 227 27.51 -12.48 -4.11
N ALA A 228 27.35 -12.59 -5.43
CA ALA A 228 27.59 -11.52 -6.39
C ALA A 228 26.68 -11.67 -7.62
N TRP A 229 26.28 -10.55 -8.22
CA TRP A 229 25.48 -10.53 -9.45
C TRP A 229 25.58 -9.18 -10.17
N THR A 230 25.17 -9.18 -11.43
CA THR A 230 24.97 -7.97 -12.24
C THR A 230 23.53 -7.95 -12.76
N LEU A 231 22.84 -6.82 -12.54
CA LEU A 231 21.55 -6.55 -13.15
C LEU A 231 21.76 -5.81 -14.47
N TYR A 232 21.14 -6.29 -15.55
CA TYR A 232 21.19 -5.65 -16.87
C TYR A 232 19.79 -5.24 -17.35
N GLY A 233 19.75 -4.22 -18.20
CA GLY A 233 18.57 -3.77 -18.94
C GLY A 233 18.77 -3.88 -20.45
N SER A 234 17.70 -4.21 -21.18
CA SER A 234 17.67 -4.26 -22.64
C SER A 234 16.29 -3.91 -23.20
N ASN A 235 16.25 -3.28 -24.38
CA ASN A 235 15.01 -3.02 -25.11
C ASN A 235 14.77 -4.03 -26.24
N ASP A 236 15.78 -4.76 -26.67
CA ASP A 236 15.72 -5.73 -27.78
C ASP A 236 16.00 -7.19 -27.34
N GLY A 237 16.35 -7.39 -26.06
CA GLY A 237 16.73 -8.69 -25.49
C GLY A 237 18.08 -9.23 -25.98
N ARG A 238 18.82 -8.45 -26.78
CA ARG A 238 20.09 -8.84 -27.42
C ARG A 238 21.25 -8.00 -26.94
N ARG A 239 21.07 -6.68 -26.88
CA ARG A 239 22.06 -5.72 -26.37
C ARG A 239 21.70 -5.36 -24.94
N TRP A 240 22.61 -5.62 -24.02
CA TRP A 240 22.39 -5.47 -22.59
C TRP A 240 23.29 -4.37 -22.03
N THR A 241 22.71 -3.47 -21.26
CA THR A 241 23.38 -2.42 -20.50
C THR A 241 23.43 -2.83 -19.04
N ALA A 242 24.61 -2.83 -18.41
CA ALA A 242 24.72 -3.08 -16.98
C ALA A 242 24.09 -1.92 -16.20
N LEU A 243 23.16 -2.24 -15.31
CA LEU A 243 22.40 -1.29 -14.49
C LEU A 243 22.86 -1.29 -13.04
N ASP A 244 23.24 -2.45 -12.51
CA ASP A 244 23.74 -2.57 -11.14
C ASP A 244 24.71 -3.74 -11.03
N SER A 245 25.68 -3.66 -10.12
CA SER A 245 26.60 -4.76 -9.83
C SER A 245 26.87 -4.85 -8.33
N ARG A 246 26.74 -6.07 -7.80
CA ARG A 246 26.85 -6.37 -6.37
C ARG A 246 27.85 -7.48 -6.14
N THR A 247 28.63 -7.37 -5.08
CA THR A 247 29.65 -8.34 -4.67
C THR A 247 29.74 -8.39 -3.15
N GLY A 248 30.00 -9.57 -2.58
CA GLY A 248 30.16 -9.74 -1.13
C GLY A 248 28.85 -9.75 -0.37
N GLU A 249 27.73 -9.99 -1.04
CA GLU A 249 26.41 -9.99 -0.43
C GLU A 249 26.17 -11.29 0.35
N VAL A 250 25.51 -11.18 1.51
CA VAL A 250 25.23 -12.31 2.41
C VAL A 250 23.77 -12.32 2.85
N PHE A 251 23.15 -13.49 2.90
CA PHE A 251 21.83 -13.71 3.49
C PHE A 251 22.00 -14.44 4.83
N THR A 252 21.66 -13.77 5.93
CA THR A 252 21.84 -14.25 7.30
C THR A 252 20.67 -15.10 7.81
N GLY A 253 19.51 -15.03 7.16
CA GLY A 253 18.31 -15.84 7.42
C GLY A 253 17.86 -16.64 6.21
N ARG A 254 16.82 -17.46 6.34
CA ARG A 254 16.11 -18.14 5.23
C ARG A 254 14.83 -17.39 4.91
N HIS A 255 14.38 -17.46 3.65
CA HIS A 255 13.30 -16.58 3.14
C HIS A 255 13.54 -15.10 3.44
N GLN A 256 14.79 -14.69 3.63
CA GLN A 256 15.14 -13.33 3.98
C GLN A 256 15.10 -12.46 2.72
N PRO A 257 14.16 -11.50 2.61
CA PRO A 257 14.22 -10.50 1.56
C PRO A 257 15.37 -9.53 1.86
N ARG A 258 16.19 -9.25 0.86
CA ARG A 258 17.14 -8.14 0.85
C ARG A 258 16.91 -7.30 -0.37
N GLY A 259 16.83 -6.00 -0.20
CA GLY A 259 16.60 -5.07 -1.30
C GLY A 259 17.81 -4.22 -1.63
N PHE A 260 17.85 -3.78 -2.88
CA PHE A 260 19.01 -3.20 -3.52
C PHE A 260 18.57 -2.09 -4.47
N ALA A 261 19.08 -0.88 -4.27
CA ALA A 261 18.90 0.22 -5.21
C ALA A 261 19.74 -0.01 -6.48
N VAL A 262 19.29 0.43 -7.63
CA VAL A 262 20.04 0.33 -8.89
C VAL A 262 21.03 1.50 -8.97
N THR A 263 22.34 1.22 -8.93
CA THR A 263 23.38 2.26 -8.81
C THR A 263 23.94 2.81 -10.14
N GLY A 264 23.62 2.18 -11.27
CA GLY A 264 24.06 2.58 -12.62
C GLY A 264 23.23 3.70 -13.24
N THR A 265 23.19 3.80 -14.58
CA THR A 265 22.52 4.92 -15.28
C THR A 265 21.03 4.99 -14.97
N ALA A 266 20.68 5.85 -14.01
CA ALA A 266 19.31 6.18 -13.64
C ALA A 266 18.60 6.92 -14.78
N GLY A 267 17.33 6.56 -15.03
CA GLY A 267 16.39 7.30 -15.88
C GLY A 267 15.92 6.63 -17.17
N VAL A 268 16.40 5.42 -17.52
CA VAL A 268 15.95 4.70 -18.73
C VAL A 268 15.16 3.45 -18.36
N GLY A 269 13.91 3.37 -18.84
CA GLY A 269 13.10 2.16 -18.73
C GLY A 269 13.47 1.11 -19.77
N TYR A 270 13.52 -0.16 -19.35
CA TYR A 270 13.84 -1.29 -20.21
C TYR A 270 12.67 -2.27 -20.30
N ARG A 271 12.53 -2.94 -21.45
CA ARG A 271 11.54 -4.00 -21.63
C ARG A 271 12.03 -5.36 -21.15
N HIS A 272 13.34 -5.55 -21.09
CA HIS A 272 13.98 -6.78 -20.66
C HIS A 272 14.96 -6.47 -19.52
N TYR A 273 14.91 -7.28 -18.47
CA TYR A 273 15.87 -7.26 -17.37
C TYR A 273 16.56 -8.62 -17.27
N CYS A 274 17.85 -8.64 -16.95
CA CYS A 274 18.61 -9.87 -16.73
C CYS A 274 19.36 -9.78 -15.42
N LEU A 275 19.05 -10.65 -14.47
CA LEU A 275 19.85 -10.87 -13.28
C LEU A 275 20.86 -11.99 -13.59
N GLU A 276 22.12 -11.63 -13.76
CA GLU A 276 23.22 -12.58 -13.95
C GLU A 276 23.94 -12.77 -12.63
N ILE A 277 23.87 -13.97 -12.07
CA ILE A 277 24.58 -14.31 -10.85
C ILE A 277 26.03 -14.61 -11.23
N THR A 278 26.96 -13.94 -10.55
CA THR A 278 28.41 -13.99 -10.85
C THR A 278 29.22 -14.65 -9.75
N ALA A 279 28.64 -14.85 -8.56
CA ALA A 279 29.15 -15.76 -7.53
C ALA A 279 28.02 -16.28 -6.63
N ASN A 280 28.20 -17.47 -6.04
CA ASN A 280 27.38 -18.01 -4.96
C ASN A 280 28.24 -18.35 -3.73
N ALA A 281 27.63 -18.85 -2.66
CA ALA A 281 28.31 -19.20 -1.42
C ALA A 281 29.06 -20.56 -1.44
N GLY A 282 29.36 -21.11 -2.63
CA GLY A 282 30.28 -22.24 -2.80
C GLY A 282 29.65 -23.59 -3.19
N ALA A 283 28.34 -23.65 -3.41
CA ALA A 283 27.66 -24.87 -3.88
C ALA A 283 27.68 -25.04 -5.42
N GLU A 284 27.36 -26.23 -5.89
CA GLU A 284 27.16 -26.52 -7.33
C GLU A 284 25.84 -25.98 -7.91
N HIS A 285 24.97 -25.43 -7.06
CA HIS A 285 23.66 -24.90 -7.42
C HIS A 285 23.51 -23.49 -6.88
N VAL A 286 22.54 -22.76 -7.42
CA VAL A 286 22.13 -21.45 -6.92
C VAL A 286 20.62 -21.38 -6.77
N GLN A 287 20.12 -20.64 -5.78
CA GLN A 287 18.69 -20.58 -5.53
C GLN A 287 18.20 -19.22 -5.04
N LEU A 288 16.94 -18.93 -5.36
CA LEU A 288 16.19 -17.78 -4.87
C LEU A 288 14.73 -18.21 -4.69
N SER A 289 14.05 -17.67 -3.67
CA SER A 289 12.59 -17.84 -3.55
C SER A 289 11.81 -16.69 -4.19
N GLN A 290 12.43 -15.52 -4.35
CA GLN A 290 11.70 -14.34 -4.80
C GLN A 290 12.60 -13.35 -5.52
N VAL A 291 12.04 -12.73 -6.56
CA VAL A 291 12.55 -11.49 -7.15
C VAL A 291 11.41 -10.49 -7.21
N ARG A 292 11.62 -9.28 -6.71
CA ARG A 292 10.66 -8.18 -6.84
C ARG A 292 11.36 -6.99 -7.50
N LEU A 293 10.68 -6.35 -8.43
CA LEU A 293 11.16 -5.17 -9.16
C LEU A 293 10.29 -3.98 -8.81
N PHE A 294 10.89 -2.82 -8.59
CA PHE A 294 10.20 -1.60 -8.19
C PHE A 294 10.66 -0.42 -9.04
N ASP A 295 9.72 0.43 -9.44
CA ASP A 295 10.04 1.66 -10.18
C ASP A 295 10.56 2.79 -9.30
N THR A 296 10.42 2.69 -7.97
CA THR A 296 11.05 3.52 -6.93
C THR A 296 11.49 2.67 -5.73
N GLY A 297 12.52 3.08 -4.98
CA GLY A 297 12.95 2.38 -3.75
C GLY A 297 12.20 2.82 -2.48
N PRO A 298 12.35 2.08 -1.36
CA PRO A 298 11.80 2.48 -0.06
C PRO A 298 12.41 3.79 0.44
N VAL A 299 11.64 4.59 1.17
CA VAL A 299 12.06 5.88 1.72
C VAL A 299 12.10 5.75 3.23
N ALA A 300 13.26 6.02 3.85
CA ALA A 300 13.33 6.10 5.30
C ALA A 300 12.61 7.35 5.79
N ALA A 301 11.54 7.14 6.56
CA ALA A 301 10.96 8.18 7.39
C ALA A 301 11.62 8.13 8.77
N TYR A 302 12.47 9.12 9.09
CA TYR A 302 12.99 9.25 10.45
C TYR A 302 11.84 9.62 11.40
N THR A 303 11.55 8.76 12.37
CA THR A 303 10.51 8.96 13.40
C THR A 303 11.01 9.74 14.61
N GLY A 304 12.32 10.02 14.65
CA GLY A 304 12.94 10.91 15.62
C GLY A 304 14.39 10.54 15.88
N PHE A 305 14.99 11.18 16.87
CA PHE A 305 16.34 10.86 17.32
C PHE A 305 16.50 11.11 18.83
N PHE A 306 17.58 10.57 19.40
CA PHE A 306 18.05 10.90 20.74
C PHE A 306 19.58 10.88 20.79
N GLY A 307 20.15 11.60 21.75
CA GLY A 307 21.59 11.69 21.94
C GLY A 307 21.96 12.87 22.82
N TYR A 308 23.09 13.51 22.50
CA TYR A 308 23.52 14.71 23.20
C TYR A 308 24.00 15.79 22.22
N ARG A 309 23.87 17.04 22.67
CA ARG A 309 24.46 18.20 22.03
C ARG A 309 25.27 18.99 23.05
N ARG A 310 26.40 19.52 22.60
CA ARG A 310 27.30 20.37 23.37
C ARG A 310 27.53 21.65 22.58
N ARG A 311 27.10 22.78 23.12
CA ARG A 311 27.45 24.10 22.58
C ARG A 311 28.90 24.46 22.91
N ALA A 312 29.50 25.33 22.09
CA ALA A 312 30.86 25.80 22.32
C ALA A 312 31.02 26.33 23.75
N GLY A 313 32.01 25.78 24.48
CA GLY A 313 32.29 26.17 25.87
C GLY A 313 31.30 25.69 26.94
N GLN A 314 30.28 24.91 26.58
CA GLN A 314 29.27 24.38 27.51
C GLN A 314 29.47 22.88 27.79
N SER A 315 28.79 22.36 28.82
CA SER A 315 28.68 20.92 29.08
C SER A 315 27.71 20.26 28.09
N PRO A 316 27.87 18.96 27.79
CA PRO A 316 26.86 18.22 27.02
C PRO A 316 25.50 18.24 27.71
N SER A 317 24.45 18.40 26.91
CA SER A 317 23.04 18.32 27.30
C SER A 317 22.37 17.21 26.50
N GLY A 318 21.37 16.54 27.08
CA GLY A 318 20.57 15.58 26.35
C GLY A 318 19.85 16.28 25.20
N PHE A 319 19.79 15.65 24.04
CA PHE A 319 19.23 16.24 22.84
C PHE A 319 18.36 15.19 22.13
N ARG A 320 17.10 15.53 21.88
CA ARG A 320 16.16 14.64 21.19
C ARG A 320 15.28 15.44 20.26
N GLY A 321 14.73 14.78 19.25
CA GLY A 321 13.80 15.40 18.33
C GLY A 321 12.80 14.43 17.74
N THR A 322 11.65 14.96 17.37
CA THR A 322 10.59 14.26 16.64
C THR A 322 10.27 15.05 15.37
N PRO A 323 9.85 14.40 14.28
CA PRO A 323 9.41 15.11 13.09
C PRO A 323 8.29 16.10 13.44
N PRO A 324 8.22 17.27 12.79
CA PRO A 324 7.01 18.09 12.88
C PRO A 324 5.84 17.24 12.36
N ALA A 325 4.71 17.26 13.09
CA ALA A 325 3.51 16.55 12.65
C ALA A 325 3.18 16.96 11.20
N SER A 326 3.04 15.98 10.31
CA SER A 326 2.36 16.18 9.04
C SER A 326 1.01 16.78 9.39
N ALA A 327 0.72 18.00 8.92
CA ALA A 327 -0.61 18.56 9.15
C ALA A 327 -1.61 17.58 8.50
N PRO A 328 -2.54 16.98 9.24
CA PRO A 328 -3.63 16.25 8.60
C PRO A 328 -4.40 17.27 7.77
N GLU A 329 -4.69 16.96 6.51
CA GLU A 329 -5.73 17.67 5.79
C GLU A 329 -7.04 17.54 6.57
N GLY A 330 -7.55 18.66 7.10
CA GLY A 330 -8.82 18.73 7.83
C GLY A 330 -8.65 18.91 9.34
N ALA A 331 -8.72 20.15 9.81
CA ALA A 331 -8.79 20.57 11.22
C ALA A 331 -9.62 19.58 12.08
N GLY A 332 -9.08 19.14 13.21
CA GLY A 332 -9.74 18.15 14.08
C GLY A 332 -11.07 18.67 14.60
N LEU A 333 -12.12 17.83 14.60
CA LEU A 333 -13.43 18.15 15.17
C LEU A 333 -13.29 18.25 16.70
N ARG A 334 -12.95 19.44 17.21
CA ARG A 334 -12.55 19.67 18.62
C ARG A 334 -13.39 20.70 19.34
N THR A 335 -14.22 21.43 18.61
CA THR A 335 -15.17 22.40 19.16
C THR A 335 -16.60 21.96 18.89
N VAL A 336 -17.52 22.48 19.70
CA VAL A 336 -18.96 22.23 19.52
C VAL A 336 -19.42 22.73 18.16
N GLU A 337 -18.91 23.88 17.71
CA GLU A 337 -19.26 24.51 16.43
C GLU A 337 -18.81 23.66 15.24
N GLU A 338 -17.59 23.13 15.27
CA GLU A 338 -17.08 22.21 14.23
C GLU A 338 -17.91 20.94 14.15
N TRP A 339 -18.24 20.34 15.30
CA TRP A 339 -19.11 19.17 15.35
C TRP A 339 -20.50 19.46 14.82
N ARG A 340 -21.13 20.58 15.22
CA ARG A 340 -22.46 20.95 14.73
C ARG A 340 -22.48 21.14 13.21
N ALA A 341 -21.46 21.79 12.64
CA ALA A 341 -21.36 21.95 11.19
C ALA A 341 -21.22 20.58 10.50
N TYR A 342 -20.28 19.75 10.94
CA TYR A 342 -20.04 18.42 10.36
C TYR A 342 -21.27 17.51 10.44
N LEU A 343 -21.93 17.46 11.61
CA LEU A 343 -23.09 16.61 11.86
C LEU A 343 -24.35 17.09 11.14
N SER A 344 -24.48 18.39 10.88
CA SER A 344 -25.56 18.94 10.06
C SER A 344 -25.42 18.48 8.61
N ASP A 345 -24.22 18.62 8.04
CA ASP A 345 -23.93 18.15 6.68
C ASP A 345 -24.14 16.63 6.57
N TYR A 346 -23.66 15.87 7.55
CA TYR A 346 -23.81 14.42 7.54
C TYR A 346 -25.27 13.97 7.72
N SER A 347 -26.05 14.67 8.55
CA SER A 347 -27.50 14.42 8.68
C SER A 347 -28.22 14.63 7.35
N ALA A 348 -27.89 15.71 6.63
CA ALA A 348 -28.46 16.00 5.33
C ALA A 348 -28.13 14.90 4.30
N ASP A 349 -26.91 14.36 4.34
CA ASP A 349 -26.50 13.24 3.50
C ASP A 349 -27.30 11.97 3.81
N ILE A 350 -27.36 11.55 5.08
CA ILE A 350 -28.10 10.35 5.50
C ILE A 350 -29.57 10.44 5.11
N ILE A 351 -30.23 11.57 5.43
CA ILE A 351 -31.67 11.75 5.12
C ILE A 351 -31.92 11.71 3.60
N ARG A 352 -30.97 12.20 2.80
CA ARG A 352 -31.10 12.27 1.34
C ARG A 352 -30.96 10.91 0.67
N VAL A 353 -30.01 10.07 1.08
CA VAL A 353 -29.67 8.84 0.36
C VAL A 353 -30.23 7.56 0.98
N THR A 354 -30.51 7.56 2.28
CA THR A 354 -31.01 6.38 3.00
C THR A 354 -32.52 6.22 2.83
N GLN A 355 -32.97 4.99 2.52
CA GLN A 355 -34.39 4.70 2.30
C GLN A 355 -35.20 4.63 3.61
N GLY A 356 -36.51 4.87 3.53
CA GLY A 356 -37.37 5.03 4.72
C GLY A 356 -37.43 3.85 5.70
N ARG A 357 -37.16 2.60 5.27
CA ARG A 357 -37.09 1.45 6.19
C ARG A 357 -35.81 1.41 7.03
N GLU A 358 -34.75 2.05 6.57
CA GLU A 358 -33.45 2.08 7.27
C GLU A 358 -33.37 3.23 8.28
N LEU A 359 -34.27 4.21 8.20
CA LEU A 359 -34.42 5.30 9.17
C LEU A 359 -35.54 5.03 10.20
N TRP A 360 -35.73 3.75 10.57
CA TRP A 360 -36.82 3.31 11.44
C TRP A 360 -36.76 3.92 12.85
N ASN A 361 -35.56 4.26 13.33
CA ASN A 361 -35.33 4.88 14.64
C ASN A 361 -35.25 6.42 14.58
N VAL A 362 -35.42 7.03 13.40
CA VAL A 362 -35.44 8.49 13.24
C VAL A 362 -36.89 8.98 13.19
N SER A 363 -37.21 9.99 14.01
CA SER A 363 -38.55 10.60 14.03
C SER A 363 -38.82 11.50 12.82
N ASP A 364 -40.10 11.74 12.52
CA ASP A 364 -40.50 12.69 11.47
C ASP A 364 -40.06 14.13 11.79
N GLU A 365 -39.99 14.49 13.06
CA GLU A 365 -39.52 15.79 13.53
C GLU A 365 -38.02 15.99 13.25
N GLN A 366 -37.19 14.99 13.57
CA GLN A 366 -35.75 15.00 13.27
C GLN A 366 -35.49 15.04 11.75
N ARG A 367 -36.25 14.25 10.97
CA ARG A 367 -36.19 14.31 9.50
C ARG A 367 -36.54 15.70 8.97
N ALA A 368 -37.61 16.31 9.47
CA ALA A 368 -38.04 17.64 9.05
C ALA A 368 -37.04 18.74 9.47
N ALA A 369 -36.39 18.58 10.62
CA ALA A 369 -35.36 19.50 11.12
C ALA A 369 -34.00 19.35 10.40
N GLY A 370 -33.76 18.22 9.73
CA GLY A 370 -32.46 17.93 9.12
C GLY A 370 -31.37 17.64 10.16
N TRP A 371 -31.74 17.20 11.36
CA TRP A 371 -30.82 16.96 12.48
C TRP A 371 -31.13 15.61 13.13
N LEU A 372 -30.19 14.66 13.03
CA LEU A 372 -30.36 13.30 13.57
C LEU A 372 -29.97 13.18 15.06
N GLY A 373 -29.35 14.21 15.61
CA GLY A 373 -28.94 14.27 17.01
C GLY A 373 -30.03 14.77 17.95
N TYR A 374 -29.60 15.09 19.17
CA TYR A 374 -30.39 15.66 20.24
C TYR A 374 -29.86 17.05 20.61
N GLU A 375 -30.40 17.64 21.68
CA GLU A 375 -29.82 18.84 22.28
C GLU A 375 -28.44 18.50 22.84
N GLY A 376 -27.49 19.44 22.74
CA GLY A 376 -26.13 19.24 23.24
C GLY A 376 -26.06 19.27 24.77
N ALA A 377 -25.14 18.50 25.35
CA ALA A 377 -24.91 18.50 26.79
C ALA A 377 -24.33 19.84 27.25
N SER A 378 -24.84 20.36 28.37
CA SER A 378 -24.27 21.57 28.98
C SER A 378 -22.92 21.27 29.66
N GLU A 379 -22.13 22.31 29.91
CA GLU A 379 -20.85 22.16 30.61
C GLU A 379 -21.01 21.55 32.01
N GLU A 380 -22.12 21.81 32.70
CA GLU A 380 -22.43 21.18 33.99
C GLU A 380 -22.66 19.68 33.85
N ARG A 381 -23.36 19.23 32.79
CA ARG A 381 -23.57 17.79 32.54
C ARG A 381 -22.29 17.09 32.14
N LEU A 382 -21.47 17.74 31.31
CA LEU A 382 -20.16 17.19 30.90
C LEU A 382 -19.21 17.08 32.09
N ALA A 383 -19.15 18.10 32.96
CA ALA A 383 -18.37 18.06 34.18
C ALA A 383 -18.85 16.97 35.16
N ALA A 384 -20.17 16.80 35.31
CA ALA A 384 -20.74 15.74 36.14
C ALA A 384 -20.45 14.33 35.59
N LEU A 385 -20.43 14.18 34.26
CA LEU A 385 -20.03 12.95 33.60
C LEU A 385 -18.54 12.64 33.86
N GLU A 386 -17.65 13.61 33.68
CA GLU A 386 -16.21 13.45 33.93
C GLU A 386 -15.93 13.13 35.41
N GLU A 387 -16.68 13.73 36.33
CA GLU A 387 -16.64 13.39 37.76
C GLU A 387 -17.09 11.94 38.00
N ARG A 388 -18.18 11.50 37.35
CA ARG A 388 -18.69 10.12 37.45
C ARG A 388 -17.69 9.10 36.90
N LEU A 389 -17.04 9.39 35.79
CA LEU A 389 -16.04 8.50 35.18
C LEU A 389 -14.67 8.56 35.88
N GLY A 390 -14.42 9.60 36.67
CA GLY A 390 -13.13 9.81 37.36
C GLY A 390 -12.00 10.29 36.44
N THR A 391 -12.31 10.75 35.23
CA THR A 391 -11.34 11.22 34.23
C THR A 391 -11.96 12.24 33.30
N ARG A 392 -11.12 13.07 32.66
CA ARG A 392 -11.57 14.00 31.62
C ARG A 392 -11.73 13.26 30.30
N LEU A 393 -12.79 13.59 29.57
CA LEU A 393 -13.06 13.00 28.26
C LEU A 393 -12.06 13.53 27.21
N PRO A 394 -11.76 12.73 26.16
CA PRO A 394 -10.92 13.19 25.07
C PRO A 394 -11.58 14.38 24.34
N PRO A 395 -10.81 15.38 23.87
CA PRO A 395 -11.34 16.64 23.36
C PRO A 395 -12.42 16.48 22.29
N SER A 396 -12.21 15.61 21.30
CA SER A 396 -13.18 15.41 20.22
C SER A 396 -14.50 14.81 20.70
N TYR A 397 -14.46 13.79 21.56
CA TYR A 397 -15.69 13.17 22.10
C TYR A 397 -16.44 14.10 23.05
N ARG A 398 -15.71 14.86 23.88
CA ARG A 398 -16.34 15.85 24.76
C ARG A 398 -17.06 16.93 23.97
N ALA A 399 -16.42 17.44 22.92
CA ALA A 399 -17.02 18.45 22.04
C ALA A 399 -18.22 17.89 21.26
N PHE A 400 -18.18 16.62 20.86
CA PHE A 400 -19.31 15.93 20.26
C PHE A 400 -20.53 15.89 21.18
N LEU A 401 -20.36 15.49 22.45
CA LEU A 401 -21.45 15.49 23.43
C LEU A 401 -22.02 16.90 23.67
N GLY A 402 -21.16 17.93 23.64
CA GLY A 402 -21.60 19.33 23.68
C GLY A 402 -22.36 19.78 22.42
N ALA A 403 -22.11 19.17 21.27
CA ALA A 403 -22.89 19.39 20.06
C ALA A 403 -24.23 18.63 20.08
N SER A 404 -24.23 17.38 20.56
CA SER A 404 -25.39 16.49 20.65
C SER A 404 -25.21 15.47 21.77
N ASP A 405 -26.12 15.45 22.75
CA ASP A 405 -26.08 14.46 23.83
C ASP A 405 -26.72 13.13 23.39
N GLY A 406 -25.91 12.28 22.75
CA GLY A 406 -26.36 11.10 22.00
C GLY A 406 -26.57 11.41 20.51
N TRP A 407 -26.68 10.37 19.69
CA TRP A 407 -26.81 10.52 18.23
C TRP A 407 -27.40 9.28 17.57
N LEU A 408 -28.12 9.45 16.46
CA LEU A 408 -28.67 8.36 15.67
C LEU A 408 -27.93 8.21 14.33
N ARG A 409 -27.66 6.95 13.93
CA ARG A 409 -27.12 6.60 12.61
C ARG A 409 -25.74 7.24 12.33
N LEU A 410 -24.82 7.18 13.30
CA LEU A 410 -23.47 7.71 13.11
C LEU A 410 -22.68 6.88 12.07
N SER A 411 -23.08 5.63 11.85
CA SER A 411 -22.62 4.82 10.72
C SER A 411 -23.73 3.93 10.14
N SER A 412 -23.37 3.13 9.13
CA SER A 412 -24.30 2.15 8.52
C SER A 412 -24.71 1.04 9.50
N PHE A 413 -23.85 0.76 10.47
CA PHE A 413 -23.98 -0.34 11.42
C PHE A 413 -24.16 0.16 12.86
N MET A 414 -23.75 1.40 13.15
CA MET A 414 -23.96 2.05 14.45
C MET A 414 -25.22 2.92 14.43
N TRP A 415 -26.27 2.48 15.12
CA TRP A 415 -27.61 3.07 15.02
C TRP A 415 -27.91 4.08 16.12
N GLU A 416 -27.33 3.92 17.31
CA GLU A 416 -27.54 4.82 18.45
C GLU A 416 -26.27 4.96 19.31
N MET A 417 -25.92 6.21 19.64
CA MET A 417 -24.84 6.56 20.55
C MET A 417 -25.39 6.89 21.93
N ARG A 418 -24.61 6.57 22.97
CA ARG A 418 -24.96 6.86 24.36
C ARG A 418 -24.98 8.36 24.66
N THR A 419 -25.73 8.71 25.68
CA THR A 419 -25.81 10.07 26.24
C THR A 419 -24.88 10.20 27.44
N THR A 420 -24.76 11.42 27.97
CA THR A 420 -24.03 11.71 29.21
C THR A 420 -24.56 10.92 30.42
N ASP A 421 -25.83 10.51 30.39
CA ASP A 421 -26.46 9.71 31.44
C ASP A 421 -26.14 8.21 31.32
N THR A 422 -25.89 7.71 30.10
CA THR A 422 -25.79 6.26 29.83
C THR A 422 -24.39 5.78 29.44
N VAL A 423 -23.47 6.68 29.08
CA VAL A 423 -22.06 6.32 28.81
C VAL A 423 -21.41 5.77 30.08
N ALA A 424 -20.67 4.66 29.96
CA ALA A 424 -20.07 3.96 31.10
C ALA A 424 -18.89 3.10 30.64
N TRP A 425 -18.10 2.61 31.59
CA TRP A 425 -17.02 1.67 31.31
C TRP A 425 -17.60 0.35 30.77
N LEU A 426 -16.89 -0.30 29.85
CA LEU A 426 -17.37 -1.54 29.23
C LEU A 426 -17.65 -2.61 30.30
N THR A 427 -16.75 -2.75 31.28
CA THR A 427 -16.86 -3.69 32.39
C THR A 427 -18.07 -3.45 33.30
N GLU A 428 -18.61 -2.23 33.34
CA GLU A 428 -19.84 -1.92 34.09
C GLU A 428 -21.11 -2.25 33.30
N THR A 429 -21.01 -2.32 31.97
CA THR A 429 -22.17 -2.38 31.07
C THR A 429 -22.35 -3.77 30.45
N ASP A 430 -21.25 -4.40 30.04
CA ASP A 430 -21.22 -5.72 29.40
C ASP A 430 -19.93 -6.46 29.83
N ALA A 431 -19.89 -6.85 31.11
CA ALA A 431 -18.77 -7.59 31.68
C ALA A 431 -18.49 -8.91 30.94
N ALA A 432 -19.52 -9.54 30.35
CA ALA A 432 -19.36 -10.80 29.64
C ALA A 432 -18.53 -10.67 28.36
N LEU A 433 -18.59 -9.52 27.68
CA LEU A 433 -17.71 -9.25 26.54
C LEU A 433 -16.26 -9.04 26.99
N ALA A 434 -16.05 -8.27 28.07
CA ALA A 434 -14.71 -8.06 28.61
C ALA A 434 -14.08 -9.39 29.09
N ASP A 435 -14.86 -10.24 29.76
CA ASP A 435 -14.45 -11.54 30.28
C ASP A 435 -14.20 -12.61 29.19
N PHE A 436 -14.61 -12.35 27.93
CA PHE A 436 -14.38 -13.29 26.82
C PHE A 436 -12.90 -13.33 26.40
N TYR A 437 -12.15 -12.27 26.69
CA TYR A 437 -10.74 -12.12 26.35
C TYR A 437 -9.87 -12.27 27.60
N ASP A 438 -8.68 -12.86 27.44
CA ASP A 438 -7.72 -12.94 28.55
C ASP A 438 -7.17 -11.54 28.85
N GLU A 439 -7.16 -11.13 30.13
CA GLU A 439 -6.65 -9.82 30.55
C GLU A 439 -5.13 -9.68 30.26
N ASP A 440 -4.41 -10.81 30.16
CA ASP A 440 -2.99 -10.85 29.80
C ASP A 440 -2.75 -10.65 28.28
N ASP A 441 -3.80 -10.71 27.45
CA ASP A 441 -3.75 -10.40 26.02
C ASP A 441 -3.96 -8.90 25.76
N GLU A 442 -3.29 -8.35 24.74
CA GLU A 442 -3.34 -6.92 24.42
C GLU A 442 -4.77 -6.41 24.15
N GLU A 443 -5.60 -7.19 23.46
CA GLU A 443 -7.01 -6.87 23.22
C GLU A 443 -7.85 -6.89 24.51
N GLY A 444 -7.66 -7.90 25.37
CA GLY A 444 -8.37 -8.00 26.65
C GLY A 444 -8.03 -6.82 27.57
N ALA A 445 -6.76 -6.41 27.61
CA ALA A 445 -6.33 -5.24 28.36
C ALA A 445 -6.95 -3.93 27.86
N VAL A 446 -7.18 -3.79 26.54
CA VAL A 446 -7.88 -2.62 25.96
C VAL A 446 -9.37 -2.68 26.31
N LEU A 447 -10.04 -3.81 26.09
CA LEU A 447 -11.47 -3.98 26.39
C LEU A 447 -11.77 -3.73 27.87
N GLY A 448 -10.96 -4.27 28.78
CA GLY A 448 -11.15 -4.15 30.23
C GLY A 448 -11.09 -2.72 30.79
N ARG A 449 -10.47 -1.78 30.05
CA ARG A 449 -10.36 -0.36 30.43
C ARG A 449 -11.12 0.60 29.51
N SER A 450 -11.77 0.09 28.47
CA SER A 450 -12.41 0.91 27.44
C SER A 450 -13.71 1.54 27.93
N LEU A 451 -13.95 2.77 27.50
CA LEU A 451 -15.23 3.45 27.65
C LEU A 451 -16.17 3.03 26.52
N LEU A 452 -17.35 2.49 26.85
CA LEU A 452 -18.36 2.12 25.87
C LEU A 452 -19.23 3.33 25.52
N ILE A 453 -19.12 3.81 24.28
CA ILE A 453 -19.81 5.02 23.81
C ILE A 453 -21.01 4.74 22.90
N SER A 454 -21.11 3.53 22.34
CA SER A 454 -22.26 3.08 21.54
C SER A 454 -23.37 2.50 22.40
N GLN A 455 -24.63 2.72 22.01
CA GLN A 455 -25.81 2.17 22.66
C GLN A 455 -26.36 0.97 21.89
N GLU A 456 -26.65 1.15 20.61
CA GLU A 456 -27.23 0.11 19.75
C GLU A 456 -26.58 0.14 18.37
N GLY A 457 -26.14 -1.02 17.92
CA GLY A 457 -25.62 -1.25 16.59
C GLY A 457 -25.91 -2.67 16.16
N ASP A 458 -25.68 -2.96 14.88
CA ASP A 458 -25.65 -4.32 14.39
C ASP A 458 -24.44 -5.00 15.07
N ALA A 459 -24.66 -5.85 16.07
CA ALA A 459 -23.68 -6.55 16.92
C ALA A 459 -22.25 -5.95 17.01
N GLN A 460 -22.18 -4.64 17.24
CA GLN A 460 -20.99 -3.80 17.17
C GLN A 460 -20.97 -2.85 18.36
N TYR A 461 -19.77 -2.61 18.89
CA TYR A 461 -19.50 -1.65 19.96
C TYR A 461 -18.43 -0.65 19.54
N TRP A 462 -18.61 0.61 19.91
CA TRP A 462 -17.61 1.66 19.77
C TRP A 462 -17.03 1.99 21.13
N LEU A 463 -15.70 2.01 21.18
CA LEU A 463 -14.92 2.03 22.40
C LEU A 463 -13.86 3.13 22.33
N LEU A 464 -13.58 3.78 23.46
CA LEU A 464 -12.46 4.71 23.63
C LEU A 464 -11.50 4.18 24.69
N ASP A 465 -10.21 4.16 24.38
CA ASP A 465 -9.17 3.62 25.26
C ASP A 465 -8.43 4.73 26.03
N PRO A 466 -8.66 4.90 27.35
CA PRO A 466 -7.93 5.88 28.16
C PRO A 466 -6.45 5.51 28.42
N GLY A 467 -6.03 4.29 28.09
CA GLY A 467 -4.64 3.83 28.21
C GLY A 467 -3.77 4.22 27.01
N ASP A 468 -4.37 4.67 25.91
CA ASP A 468 -3.70 5.05 24.68
C ASP A 468 -4.10 6.48 24.29
N VAL A 469 -3.30 7.44 24.73
CA VAL A 469 -3.59 8.87 24.66
C VAL A 469 -2.54 9.58 23.82
N SER A 470 -2.98 10.31 22.81
CA SER A 470 -2.11 11.13 21.96
C SER A 470 -1.60 12.39 22.69
N ASP A 471 -0.57 13.04 22.14
CA ASP A 471 0.03 14.25 22.71
C ASP A 471 -0.97 15.41 22.91
N ASP A 472 -2.07 15.40 22.16
CA ASP A 472 -3.14 16.39 22.26
C ASP A 472 -4.35 15.94 23.09
N GLY A 473 -4.23 14.82 23.79
CA GLY A 473 -5.20 14.33 24.77
C GLY A 473 -6.36 13.55 24.17
N GLU A 474 -6.33 13.22 22.87
CA GLU A 474 -7.30 12.29 22.29
C GLU A 474 -7.02 10.87 22.75
N TRP A 475 -8.07 10.08 22.88
CA TRP A 475 -7.97 8.67 23.19
C TRP A 475 -8.10 7.89 21.89
N ALA A 476 -7.35 6.80 21.78
CA ALA A 476 -7.55 5.86 20.69
C ALA A 476 -8.99 5.34 20.68
N ALA A 477 -9.56 5.18 19.49
CA ALA A 477 -10.92 4.74 19.29
C ALA A 477 -10.95 3.46 18.47
N TYR A 478 -11.86 2.56 18.83
CA TYR A 478 -11.96 1.22 18.27
C TYR A 478 -13.40 0.82 18.01
N ILE A 479 -13.55 -0.08 17.05
CA ILE A 479 -14.78 -0.82 16.79
C ILE A 479 -14.55 -2.29 17.14
N TRP A 480 -15.39 -2.84 18.02
CA TRP A 480 -15.51 -4.28 18.16
C TRP A 480 -16.78 -4.76 17.44
N ALA A 481 -16.76 -5.87 16.69
CA ALA A 481 -17.96 -6.44 16.09
C ALA A 481 -17.91 -7.97 16.06
N SER A 482 -19.06 -8.63 16.27
CA SER A 482 -19.11 -10.09 16.40
C SER A 482 -18.79 -10.89 15.11
N TRP A 483 -18.80 -10.25 13.94
CA TRP A 483 -18.66 -10.90 12.62
C TRP A 483 -17.30 -10.68 11.95
N TYR A 484 -16.35 -10.02 12.61
CA TYR A 484 -14.94 -10.08 12.24
C TYR A 484 -14.10 -10.24 13.51
N PRO A 485 -12.90 -10.84 13.43
CA PRO A 485 -12.19 -11.26 14.64
C PRO A 485 -11.63 -10.06 15.41
N GLY A 486 -11.96 -9.98 16.71
CA GLY A 486 -11.25 -9.09 17.64
C GLY A 486 -11.65 -7.63 17.61
N LEU A 487 -10.76 -6.80 18.17
CA LEU A 487 -10.82 -5.35 18.09
C LEU A 487 -10.43 -4.89 16.68
N GLY A 488 -11.23 -4.00 16.09
CA GLY A 488 -10.99 -3.45 14.75
C GLY A 488 -9.79 -2.50 14.68
N GLU A 489 -9.66 -1.84 13.53
CA GLU A 489 -8.58 -0.87 13.28
C GLU A 489 -8.52 0.22 14.37
N ARG A 490 -7.30 0.54 14.79
CA ARG A 490 -7.04 1.62 15.74
C ARG A 490 -7.18 2.98 15.04
N HIS A 491 -8.09 3.81 15.53
CA HIS A 491 -8.16 5.23 15.16
C HIS A 491 -7.51 6.09 16.24
N ALA A 492 -6.83 7.18 15.87
CA ALA A 492 -6.12 8.02 16.86
C ALA A 492 -7.07 8.88 17.71
N SER A 493 -8.34 9.03 17.31
CA SER A 493 -9.35 9.81 18.04
C SER A 493 -10.77 9.38 17.67
N PHE A 494 -11.75 9.77 18.50
CA PHE A 494 -13.17 9.63 18.17
C PHE A 494 -13.55 10.34 16.86
N ALA A 495 -13.03 11.56 16.64
CA ALA A 495 -13.28 12.29 15.40
C ALA A 495 -12.81 11.55 14.14
N GLU A 496 -11.67 10.88 14.23
CA GLU A 496 -11.12 10.07 13.13
C GLU A 496 -11.98 8.85 12.85
N LEU A 497 -12.40 8.12 13.90
CA LEU A 497 -13.33 7.01 13.79
C LEU A 497 -14.64 7.44 13.09
N VAL A 498 -15.23 8.56 13.49
CA VAL A 498 -16.47 9.08 12.86
C VAL A 498 -16.27 9.43 11.38
N ARG A 499 -15.12 9.97 11.00
CA ARG A 499 -14.80 10.26 9.58
C ARG A 499 -14.61 8.99 8.77
N ALA A 500 -13.92 7.99 9.33
CA ALA A 500 -13.74 6.69 8.71
C ALA A 500 -15.10 6.02 8.45
N GLU A 501 -15.99 6.06 9.44
CA GLU A 501 -17.32 5.45 9.35
C GLU A 501 -18.28 6.21 8.42
N ARG A 502 -18.14 7.54 8.28
CA ARG A 502 -18.82 8.30 7.21
C ARG A 502 -18.34 7.85 5.83
N ALA A 503 -17.04 7.64 5.63
CA ALA A 503 -16.51 7.14 4.36
C ALA A 503 -17.00 5.71 4.05
N VAL A 504 -17.17 4.86 5.07
CA VAL A 504 -17.82 3.53 4.93
C VAL A 504 -19.28 3.70 4.51
N PHE A 505 -20.03 4.59 5.17
CA PHE A 505 -21.42 4.90 4.80
C PHE A 505 -21.55 5.36 3.34
N GLU A 506 -20.74 6.34 2.92
CA GLU A 506 -20.74 6.85 1.55
C GLU A 506 -20.45 5.75 0.52
N ARG A 507 -19.50 4.86 0.84
CA ARG A 507 -19.17 3.71 -0.01
C ARG A 507 -20.32 2.73 -0.13
N LEU A 508 -20.94 2.34 0.99
CA LEU A 508 -22.02 1.36 1.00
C LEU A 508 -23.27 1.89 0.30
N GLU A 509 -23.62 3.16 0.50
CA GLU A 509 -24.74 3.80 -0.20
C GLU A 509 -24.45 3.99 -1.69
N GLY A 510 -23.23 4.38 -2.05
CA GLY A 510 -22.77 4.36 -3.43
C GLY A 510 -22.91 2.98 -4.08
N HIS A 511 -22.44 1.94 -3.41
CA HIS A 511 -22.55 0.56 -3.87
C HIS A 511 -24.01 0.06 -3.98
N ARG A 512 -24.96 0.72 -3.32
CA ARG A 512 -26.40 0.48 -3.47
C ARG A 512 -27.03 1.27 -4.62
N GLY A 513 -26.31 2.23 -5.20
CA GLY A 513 -26.76 3.12 -6.27
C GLY A 513 -27.20 4.50 -5.78
N HIS A 514 -27.01 4.82 -4.50
CA HIS A 514 -27.42 6.07 -3.86
C HIS A 514 -26.21 6.91 -3.43
N GLY A 515 -25.29 7.17 -4.35
CA GLY A 515 -24.08 7.93 -4.05
C GLY A 515 -24.38 9.29 -3.43
N VAL A 516 -23.73 9.60 -2.30
CA VAL A 516 -23.87 10.89 -1.60
C VAL A 516 -23.41 12.06 -2.47
N HIS A 517 -22.32 11.86 -3.21
CA HIS A 517 -21.72 12.84 -4.10
C HIS A 517 -21.63 12.27 -5.53
N PRO A 518 -22.75 12.16 -6.27
CA PRO A 518 -22.81 11.41 -7.53
C PRO A 518 -22.08 12.09 -8.70
N GLU A 519 -21.80 13.39 -8.60
CA GLU A 519 -21.14 14.16 -9.66
C GLU A 519 -19.76 13.60 -10.04
N GLY A 520 -19.45 13.59 -11.35
CA GLY A 520 -18.18 13.11 -11.89
C GLY A 520 -18.04 11.58 -11.98
N ALA A 521 -19.08 10.81 -11.65
CA ALA A 521 -19.04 9.34 -11.73
C ALA A 521 -18.78 8.83 -13.17
N GLU A 522 -19.37 9.47 -14.18
CA GLU A 522 -19.19 9.10 -15.59
C GLU A 522 -17.76 9.37 -16.08
N ASP A 523 -17.15 10.47 -15.65
CA ASP A 523 -15.75 10.81 -15.98
C ASP A 523 -14.78 9.78 -15.39
N LEU A 524 -15.02 9.32 -14.16
CA LEU A 524 -14.24 8.27 -13.53
C LEU A 524 -14.39 6.92 -14.25
N VAL A 525 -15.60 6.59 -14.73
CA VAL A 525 -15.80 5.41 -15.57
C VAL A 525 -15.03 5.53 -16.88
N ALA A 526 -15.08 6.69 -17.55
CA ALA A 526 -14.34 6.92 -18.78
C ALA A 526 -12.82 6.82 -18.57
N GLN A 527 -12.31 7.43 -17.49
CA GLN A 527 -10.91 7.34 -17.08
C GLN A 527 -10.50 5.87 -16.82
N GLY A 528 -11.30 5.14 -16.04
CA GLY A 528 -11.02 3.75 -15.71
C GLY A 528 -10.99 2.84 -16.94
N ARG A 529 -11.89 3.05 -17.91
CA ARG A 529 -11.85 2.32 -19.20
C ARG A 529 -10.56 2.56 -19.96
N GLU A 530 -10.14 3.83 -20.03
CA GLU A 530 -8.91 4.20 -20.73
C GLU A 530 -7.67 3.58 -20.06
N GLN A 531 -7.60 3.63 -18.72
CA GLN A 531 -6.57 2.98 -17.92
C GLN A 531 -6.56 1.46 -18.14
N ALA A 532 -7.73 0.81 -18.12
CA ALA A 532 -7.84 -0.63 -18.32
C ALA A 532 -7.31 -1.04 -19.71
N LEU A 533 -7.63 -0.27 -20.75
CA LEU A 533 -7.13 -0.49 -22.10
C LEU A 533 -5.63 -0.19 -22.23
N ARG A 534 -5.06 0.73 -21.45
CA ARG A 534 -3.61 0.95 -21.38
C ARG A 534 -2.84 -0.14 -20.62
N GLY A 535 -3.52 -1.11 -20.03
CA GLY A 535 -2.89 -2.13 -19.20
C GLY A 535 -2.64 -1.67 -17.75
N GLU A 536 -3.28 -0.59 -17.31
CA GLU A 536 -3.12 0.00 -15.97
C GLU A 536 -4.23 -0.50 -15.04
N ALA A 537 -4.32 -1.84 -14.90
CA ALA A 537 -5.45 -2.52 -14.26
C ALA A 537 -5.74 -2.01 -12.83
N GLU A 538 -4.71 -1.79 -12.02
CA GLU A 538 -4.87 -1.35 -10.63
C GLU A 538 -5.41 0.10 -10.56
N GLN A 539 -4.96 0.98 -11.45
CA GLN A 539 -5.48 2.36 -11.53
C GLN A 539 -6.92 2.37 -12.04
N ALA A 540 -7.23 1.51 -13.02
CA ALA A 540 -8.58 1.35 -13.52
C ALA A 540 -9.54 0.87 -12.42
N LEU A 541 -9.15 -0.12 -11.63
CA LEU A 541 -9.92 -0.58 -10.46
C LEU A 541 -10.19 0.55 -9.46
N ALA A 542 -9.18 1.37 -9.16
CA ALA A 542 -9.36 2.52 -8.26
C ALA A 542 -10.34 3.56 -8.83
N SER A 543 -10.25 3.86 -10.14
CA SER A 543 -11.19 4.75 -10.82
C SER A 543 -12.61 4.20 -10.82
N PHE A 544 -12.78 2.91 -11.10
CA PHE A 544 -14.08 2.24 -11.08
C PHE A 544 -14.67 2.14 -9.67
N GLU A 545 -13.86 1.89 -8.64
CA GLU A 545 -14.31 1.93 -7.25
C GLU A 545 -14.78 3.33 -6.86
N ARG A 546 -14.02 4.38 -7.20
CA ARG A 546 -14.45 5.77 -6.95
C ARG A 546 -15.74 6.10 -7.69
N ALA A 547 -15.94 5.60 -8.91
CA ALA A 547 -17.21 5.74 -9.61
C ALA A 547 -18.35 4.98 -8.91
N ALA A 548 -18.07 3.77 -8.41
CA ALA A 548 -19.05 2.95 -7.69
C ALA A 548 -19.48 3.60 -6.36
N VAL A 549 -18.55 4.19 -5.60
CA VAL A 549 -18.85 5.01 -4.40
C VAL A 549 -19.76 6.20 -4.73
N LYS A 550 -19.67 6.72 -5.94
CA LYS A 550 -20.57 7.78 -6.44
C LYS A 550 -21.91 7.26 -6.98
N GLY A 551 -22.22 5.97 -6.82
CA GLY A 551 -23.49 5.38 -7.27
C GLY A 551 -23.46 4.77 -8.68
N SER A 552 -22.31 4.70 -9.34
CA SER A 552 -22.23 4.20 -10.73
C SER A 552 -22.34 2.68 -10.79
N GLY A 553 -23.45 2.20 -11.34
CA GLY A 553 -23.62 0.78 -11.63
C GLY A 553 -22.61 0.26 -12.67
N VAL A 554 -22.21 1.09 -13.63
CA VAL A 554 -21.17 0.75 -14.61
C VAL A 554 -19.80 0.65 -13.95
N GLY A 555 -19.46 1.59 -13.06
CA GLY A 555 -18.23 1.54 -12.26
C GLY A 555 -18.15 0.26 -11.44
N MET A 556 -19.24 -0.09 -10.75
CA MET A 556 -19.32 -1.33 -9.98
C MET A 556 -19.09 -2.58 -10.85
N TYR A 557 -19.80 -2.68 -11.98
CA TYR A 557 -19.65 -3.82 -12.89
C TYR A 557 -18.22 -3.95 -13.42
N LEU A 558 -17.64 -2.86 -13.92
CA LEU A 558 -16.30 -2.86 -14.50
C LEU A 558 -15.21 -3.16 -13.46
N LYS A 559 -15.37 -2.66 -12.21
CA LYS A 559 -14.53 -3.05 -11.09
C LYS A 559 -14.59 -4.56 -10.87
N THR A 560 -15.78 -5.14 -10.78
CA THR A 560 -15.97 -6.57 -10.53
C THR A 560 -15.39 -7.45 -11.64
N ILE A 561 -15.66 -7.11 -12.92
CA ILE A 561 -15.16 -7.88 -14.06
C ILE A 561 -13.64 -7.77 -14.18
N LEU A 562 -13.07 -6.57 -14.03
CA LEU A 562 -11.62 -6.40 -14.05
C LEU A 562 -10.94 -7.11 -12.88
N GLY A 563 -11.54 -7.05 -11.69
CA GLY A 563 -11.06 -7.71 -10.48
C GLY A 563 -10.96 -9.23 -10.63
N ALA A 564 -11.86 -9.85 -11.39
CA ALA A 564 -11.84 -11.30 -11.64
C ALA A 564 -10.58 -11.77 -12.41
N PHE A 565 -9.89 -10.89 -13.15
CA PHE A 565 -8.60 -11.21 -13.76
C PHE A 565 -7.44 -11.15 -12.76
N LEU A 566 -7.59 -10.37 -11.68
CA LEU A 566 -6.57 -10.23 -10.65
C LEU A 566 -6.69 -11.29 -9.57
N ASP A 567 -7.93 -11.54 -9.13
CA ASP A 567 -8.29 -12.57 -8.18
C ASP A 567 -9.58 -13.27 -8.62
N LEU A 568 -9.41 -14.28 -9.48
CA LEU A 568 -10.51 -15.18 -9.84
C LEU A 568 -11.04 -15.96 -8.62
N GLY A 569 -10.21 -16.09 -7.59
CA GLY A 569 -10.50 -16.77 -6.34
C GLY A 569 -11.81 -16.29 -5.71
N SER A 570 -11.88 -14.98 -5.54
CA SER A 570 -12.97 -14.26 -4.87
C SER A 570 -14.05 -13.76 -5.82
N ALA A 571 -13.89 -13.92 -7.14
CA ALA A 571 -14.79 -13.35 -8.16
C ALA A 571 -16.27 -13.68 -7.94
N HIS A 572 -16.60 -14.88 -7.46
CA HIS A 572 -17.97 -15.28 -7.19
C HIS A 572 -18.64 -14.51 -6.04
N HIS A 573 -17.88 -14.15 -4.99
CA HIS A 573 -18.38 -13.31 -3.91
C HIS A 573 -18.66 -11.89 -4.41
N GLU A 574 -17.72 -11.33 -5.19
CA GLU A 574 -17.86 -10.01 -5.79
C GLU A 574 -19.06 -9.96 -6.76
N ILE A 575 -19.19 -10.92 -7.68
CA ILE A 575 -20.31 -10.97 -8.63
C ILE A 575 -21.65 -11.09 -7.90
N ARG A 576 -21.72 -11.95 -6.87
CA ARG A 576 -22.93 -12.09 -6.05
C ARG A 576 -23.33 -10.76 -5.41
N ASN A 577 -22.40 -10.12 -4.71
CA ASN A 577 -22.68 -8.97 -3.85
C ASN A 577 -22.81 -7.66 -4.65
N ASN A 578 -22.08 -7.53 -5.75
CA ASN A 578 -21.91 -6.28 -6.48
C ASN A 578 -22.63 -6.25 -7.82
N VAL A 579 -22.96 -7.40 -8.41
CA VAL A 579 -23.67 -7.46 -9.71
C VAL A 579 -25.06 -8.03 -9.51
N PHE A 580 -25.17 -9.28 -9.05
CA PHE A 580 -26.48 -9.94 -8.94
C PHE A 580 -27.35 -9.32 -7.87
N GLY A 581 -26.79 -8.96 -6.70
CA GLY A 581 -27.54 -8.31 -5.63
C GLY A 581 -27.93 -6.85 -5.90
N ARG A 582 -27.62 -6.28 -7.09
CA ARG A 582 -27.69 -4.83 -7.36
C ARG A 582 -28.46 -4.53 -8.64
N ASP A 583 -29.76 -4.24 -8.51
CA ASP A 583 -30.64 -3.95 -9.65
C ASP A 583 -30.15 -2.78 -10.52
N HIS A 584 -29.59 -1.73 -9.91
CA HIS A 584 -29.05 -0.58 -10.66
C HIS A 584 -27.82 -0.94 -11.53
N VAL A 585 -27.05 -1.97 -11.13
CA VAL A 585 -25.90 -2.48 -11.91
C VAL A 585 -26.40 -3.25 -13.13
N ILE A 586 -27.35 -4.16 -12.92
CA ILE A 586 -27.98 -4.93 -14.00
C ILE A 586 -28.66 -3.99 -15.00
N ALA A 587 -29.37 -2.97 -14.50
CA ALA A 587 -30.02 -1.97 -15.35
C ALA A 587 -29.02 -1.14 -16.18
N ALA A 588 -27.85 -0.82 -15.61
CA ALA A 588 -26.83 -0.02 -16.29
C ALA A 588 -26.09 -0.80 -17.40
N ILE A 589 -25.92 -2.11 -17.22
CA ILE A 589 -25.14 -2.96 -18.15
C ILE A 589 -26.03 -3.69 -19.15
N GLY A 590 -27.22 -4.13 -18.72
CA GLY A 590 -28.13 -4.97 -19.47
C GLY A 590 -27.97 -6.46 -19.14
N GLU A 591 -29.10 -7.17 -19.06
CA GLU A 591 -29.16 -8.59 -18.67
C GLU A 591 -28.37 -9.51 -19.62
N ASP A 592 -28.31 -9.20 -20.91
CA ASP A 592 -27.62 -10.02 -21.90
C ASP A 592 -26.11 -10.10 -21.63
N GLN A 593 -25.47 -8.97 -21.36
CA GLN A 593 -24.05 -8.94 -21.04
C GLN A 593 -23.77 -9.56 -19.66
N VAL A 594 -24.60 -9.27 -18.65
CA VAL A 594 -24.45 -9.89 -17.33
C VAL A 594 -24.54 -11.42 -17.42
N ARG A 595 -25.47 -11.96 -18.22
CA ARG A 595 -25.59 -13.40 -18.47
C ARG A 595 -24.41 -13.98 -19.26
N ALA A 596 -23.78 -13.19 -20.12
CA ALA A 596 -22.70 -13.67 -20.97
C ALA A 596 -21.30 -13.57 -20.35
N GLU A 597 -21.07 -12.67 -19.38
CA GLU A 597 -19.76 -12.44 -18.76
C GLU A 597 -19.76 -12.73 -17.25
N ALA A 598 -20.68 -12.16 -16.47
CA ALA A 598 -20.68 -12.32 -15.00
C ALA A 598 -21.19 -13.69 -14.55
N LEU A 599 -22.26 -14.22 -15.16
CA LEU A 599 -22.78 -15.55 -14.86
C LEU A 599 -21.77 -16.69 -15.03
N PRO A 600 -21.07 -16.83 -16.17
CA PRO A 600 -20.08 -17.89 -16.31
C PRO A 600 -18.92 -17.79 -15.31
N LEU A 601 -18.48 -16.57 -14.96
CA LEU A 601 -17.45 -16.38 -13.91
C LEU A 601 -17.95 -16.86 -12.54
N TYR A 602 -19.21 -16.55 -12.19
CA TYR A 602 -19.83 -17.02 -10.97
C TYR A 602 -19.93 -18.55 -10.95
N LEU A 603 -20.53 -19.15 -11.99
CA LEU A 603 -20.75 -20.59 -12.10
C LEU A 603 -19.42 -21.37 -12.07
N ARG A 604 -18.38 -20.87 -12.75
CA ARG A 604 -17.06 -21.51 -12.73
C ARG A 604 -16.57 -21.77 -11.31
N ARG A 605 -16.63 -20.75 -10.45
CA ARG A 605 -16.12 -20.86 -9.08
C ARG A 605 -17.05 -21.66 -8.18
N THR A 606 -18.36 -21.41 -8.25
CA THR A 606 -19.33 -21.99 -7.32
C THR A 606 -19.75 -23.42 -7.63
N VAL A 607 -19.71 -23.81 -8.91
CA VAL A 607 -20.21 -25.11 -9.37
C VAL A 607 -19.05 -26.01 -9.77
N GLU A 608 -18.09 -25.50 -10.55
CA GLU A 608 -17.07 -26.34 -11.18
C GLU A 608 -15.83 -26.55 -10.30
N GLU A 609 -15.44 -25.56 -9.48
CA GLU A 609 -14.18 -25.61 -8.71
C GLU A 609 -14.36 -25.95 -7.21
N HIS A 610 -15.45 -25.52 -6.56
CA HIS A 610 -15.61 -25.71 -5.11
C HIS A 610 -16.58 -26.82 -4.70
N GLY A 611 -17.44 -27.32 -5.60
CA GLY A 611 -18.58 -28.15 -5.19
C GLY A 611 -19.51 -27.41 -4.20
N PRO A 612 -20.52 -28.07 -3.60
CA PRO A 612 -21.50 -27.39 -2.73
C PRO A 612 -20.84 -26.74 -1.51
N LEU A 613 -20.59 -25.43 -1.59
CA LEU A 613 -20.23 -24.63 -0.43
C LEU A 613 -21.43 -24.53 0.52
N VAL A 614 -21.14 -24.63 1.82
CA VAL A 614 -22.09 -24.36 2.90
C VAL A 614 -22.69 -22.97 2.68
N GLY A 615 -24.01 -22.92 2.49
CA GLY A 615 -24.73 -21.65 2.37
C GLY A 615 -24.66 -20.99 1.00
N LEU A 616 -24.80 -21.75 -0.10
CA LEU A 616 -25.32 -21.17 -1.36
C LEU A 616 -26.54 -20.31 -0.99
N PRO A 617 -26.47 -18.98 -1.04
CA PRO A 617 -27.66 -18.18 -0.83
C PRO A 617 -28.58 -18.56 -1.98
N ARG A 618 -29.81 -18.97 -1.66
CA ARG A 618 -30.90 -19.08 -2.63
C ARG A 618 -31.15 -17.70 -3.20
N LEU A 619 -30.30 -17.30 -4.14
CA LEU A 619 -30.35 -16.01 -4.81
C LEU A 619 -31.59 -16.07 -5.69
N GLU A 620 -32.74 -15.66 -5.16
CA GLU A 620 -33.97 -15.46 -5.95
C GLU A 620 -33.67 -14.65 -7.22
N ILE A 621 -32.70 -13.74 -7.12
CA ILE A 621 -32.22 -12.92 -8.22
C ILE A 621 -31.54 -13.70 -9.35
N LEU A 622 -30.87 -14.83 -9.07
CA LEU A 622 -30.36 -15.72 -10.12
C LEU A 622 -31.51 -16.33 -10.91
N GLY A 623 -32.57 -16.77 -10.24
CA GLY A 623 -33.80 -17.26 -10.89
C GLY A 623 -34.54 -16.17 -11.67
N ARG A 624 -34.43 -14.90 -11.27
CA ARG A 624 -34.98 -13.77 -12.04
C ARG A 624 -34.18 -13.52 -13.32
N LEU A 625 -32.84 -13.56 -13.24
CA LEU A 625 -31.96 -13.30 -14.37
C LEU A 625 -31.92 -14.48 -15.36
N VAL A 626 -31.93 -15.70 -14.82
CA VAL A 626 -31.88 -16.97 -15.56
C VAL A 626 -32.90 -17.92 -14.94
N PRO A 627 -34.16 -17.92 -15.44
CA PRO A 627 -35.24 -18.73 -14.90
C PRO A 627 -34.89 -20.21 -14.74
N GLU A 628 -34.06 -20.77 -15.63
CA GLU A 628 -33.60 -22.17 -15.58
C GLU A 628 -32.68 -22.45 -14.39
N LEU A 629 -32.06 -21.43 -13.80
CA LEU A 629 -31.20 -21.54 -12.62
C LEU A 629 -31.92 -21.13 -11.32
N GLY A 630 -33.22 -20.85 -11.38
CA GLY A 630 -34.04 -20.69 -10.18
C GLY A 630 -34.11 -21.99 -9.37
N PHE A 631 -34.17 -21.87 -8.05
CA PHE A 631 -34.40 -23.04 -7.17
C PHE A 631 -35.86 -23.49 -7.25
N SER A 632 -36.07 -24.78 -7.50
CA SER A 632 -37.40 -25.38 -7.45
C SER A 632 -37.77 -25.81 -6.02
N ALA A 633 -39.07 -25.79 -5.69
CA ALA A 633 -39.53 -26.23 -4.39
C ALA A 633 -39.21 -27.72 -4.15
N GLY A 634 -38.43 -28.01 -3.10
CA GLY A 634 -38.02 -29.38 -2.76
C GLY A 634 -36.80 -29.90 -3.53
N GLU A 635 -36.18 -29.09 -4.38
CA GLU A 635 -34.92 -29.42 -5.07
C GLU A 635 -33.74 -29.48 -4.09
N SER A 636 -32.89 -30.51 -4.23
CA SER A 636 -31.66 -30.62 -3.47
C SER A 636 -30.56 -29.70 -4.04
N ASN A 637 -29.56 -29.36 -3.22
CA ASN A 637 -28.44 -28.56 -3.70
C ASN A 637 -27.65 -29.28 -4.81
N ASP A 638 -27.53 -30.60 -4.72
CA ASP A 638 -26.80 -31.41 -5.70
C ASP A 638 -27.52 -31.42 -7.05
N ASP A 639 -28.86 -31.58 -7.07
CA ASP A 639 -29.67 -31.51 -8.29
C ASP A 639 -29.55 -30.13 -8.96
N TRP A 640 -29.54 -29.07 -8.16
CA TRP A 640 -29.34 -27.70 -8.67
C TRP A 640 -27.93 -27.52 -9.24
N ILE A 641 -26.89 -28.04 -8.57
CA ILE A 641 -25.50 -27.99 -9.02
C ILE A 641 -25.34 -28.71 -10.36
N ASP A 642 -25.90 -29.91 -10.51
CA ASP A 642 -25.86 -30.67 -11.77
C ASP A 642 -26.54 -29.90 -12.90
N ARG A 643 -27.70 -29.26 -12.63
CA ARG A 643 -28.37 -28.41 -13.62
C ARG A 643 -27.55 -27.17 -13.96
N ALA A 644 -26.96 -26.52 -12.96
CA ALA A 644 -26.13 -25.34 -13.14
C ALA A 644 -24.84 -25.66 -13.91
N ALA A 645 -24.24 -26.83 -13.69
CA ALA A 645 -23.07 -27.33 -14.42
C ALA A 645 -23.39 -27.63 -15.89
N ALA A 646 -24.62 -28.07 -16.18
CA ALA A 646 -25.11 -28.32 -17.53
C ALA A 646 -25.56 -27.04 -18.27
N HIS A 647 -25.71 -25.92 -17.57
CA HIS A 647 -26.12 -24.67 -18.18
C HIS A 647 -25.01 -24.12 -19.08
N VAL A 648 -25.38 -23.68 -20.29
CA VAL A 648 -24.45 -23.08 -21.25
C VAL A 648 -24.76 -21.58 -21.35
N PRO A 649 -23.94 -20.72 -20.74
CA PRO A 649 -24.12 -19.28 -20.81
C PRO A 649 -24.04 -18.76 -22.25
N PRO A 650 -24.78 -17.68 -22.59
CA PRO A 650 -24.63 -17.02 -23.87
C PRO A 650 -23.20 -16.51 -24.06
N ARG A 651 -22.75 -16.43 -25.32
CA ARG A 651 -21.42 -15.91 -25.67
C ARG A 651 -21.56 -14.60 -26.42
N LEU A 652 -20.77 -13.61 -26.03
CA LEU A 652 -20.63 -12.37 -26.80
C LEU A 652 -19.65 -12.61 -27.97
N PRO A 653 -19.89 -11.99 -29.14
CA PRO A 653 -18.96 -12.10 -30.25
C PRO A 653 -17.62 -11.42 -29.92
N GLU A 654 -16.54 -12.07 -30.30
CA GLU A 654 -15.19 -11.50 -30.26
C GLU A 654 -14.82 -10.86 -31.62
N PRO A 655 -13.88 -9.90 -31.65
CA PRO A 655 -13.33 -9.39 -32.91
C PRO A 655 -12.85 -10.54 -33.81
N PRO A 656 -13.10 -10.50 -35.14
CA PRO A 656 -12.84 -11.65 -36.01
C PRO A 656 -11.41 -12.22 -35.92
N ALA A 657 -10.40 -11.36 -35.82
CA ALA A 657 -9.01 -11.78 -35.67
C ALA A 657 -8.75 -12.47 -34.32
N PHE A 658 -9.35 -11.95 -33.24
CA PHE A 658 -9.23 -12.55 -31.92
C PHE A 658 -10.02 -13.86 -31.82
N GLN A 659 -11.17 -13.96 -32.48
CA GLN A 659 -11.95 -15.19 -32.56
C GLN A 659 -11.15 -16.31 -33.26
N GLN A 660 -10.44 -16.00 -34.35
CA GLN A 660 -9.55 -16.97 -35.02
C GLN A 660 -8.42 -17.44 -34.11
N ALA A 661 -7.79 -16.52 -33.36
CA ALA A 661 -6.76 -16.86 -32.39
C ALA A 661 -7.32 -17.75 -31.27
N LEU A 662 -8.53 -17.45 -30.77
CA LEU A 662 -9.21 -18.23 -29.76
C LEU A 662 -9.49 -19.67 -30.22
N ASP A 663 -9.95 -19.85 -31.45
CA ASP A 663 -10.24 -21.17 -32.01
C ASP A 663 -8.96 -22.00 -32.26
N LEU A 664 -7.87 -21.35 -32.66
CA LEU A 664 -6.55 -22.00 -32.74
C LEU A 664 -6.04 -22.39 -31.35
N ALA A 665 -6.11 -21.48 -30.37
CA ALA A 665 -5.67 -21.75 -29.00
C ALA A 665 -6.46 -22.92 -28.37
N ARG A 666 -7.78 -22.98 -28.58
CA ARG A 666 -8.62 -24.13 -28.17
C ARG A 666 -8.14 -25.43 -28.80
N SER A 667 -7.82 -25.39 -30.09
CA SER A 667 -7.35 -26.58 -30.83
C SER A 667 -6.00 -27.09 -30.32
N LEU A 668 -5.11 -26.18 -29.92
CA LEU A 668 -3.81 -26.48 -29.32
C LEU A 668 -3.97 -27.04 -27.90
N ALA A 669 -4.74 -26.36 -27.05
CA ALA A 669 -5.03 -26.79 -25.69
C ALA A 669 -5.69 -28.17 -25.64
N ALA A 670 -6.60 -28.46 -26.57
CA ALA A 670 -7.23 -29.79 -26.68
C ALA A 670 -6.25 -30.93 -26.99
N ARG A 671 -5.03 -30.62 -27.47
CA ARG A 671 -3.94 -31.58 -27.69
C ARG A 671 -2.90 -31.59 -26.56
N GLY A 672 -3.05 -30.73 -25.55
CA GLY A 672 -2.10 -30.53 -24.46
C GLY A 672 -0.98 -29.54 -24.78
N ASP A 673 -1.07 -28.79 -25.88
CA ASP A 673 -0.07 -27.82 -26.31
C ASP A 673 -0.28 -26.45 -25.60
N ASP A 674 -0.34 -26.43 -24.27
CA ASP A 674 -0.80 -25.27 -23.48
C ASP A 674 0.09 -24.01 -23.62
N GLU A 675 1.40 -24.18 -23.74
CA GLU A 675 2.34 -23.06 -23.97
C GLU A 675 2.15 -22.43 -25.35
N GLU A 676 1.91 -23.25 -26.38
CA GLU A 676 1.66 -22.74 -27.74
C GLU A 676 0.28 -22.08 -27.82
N ALA A 677 -0.73 -22.66 -27.15
CA ALA A 677 -2.04 -22.05 -27.00
C ALA A 677 -1.94 -20.67 -26.33
N TRP A 678 -1.17 -20.55 -25.24
CA TRP A 678 -0.93 -19.28 -24.57
C TRP A 678 -0.22 -18.28 -25.49
N ALA A 679 0.83 -18.69 -26.21
CA ALA A 679 1.55 -17.81 -27.12
C ALA A 679 0.64 -17.21 -28.22
N VAL A 680 -0.32 -18.00 -28.72
CA VAL A 680 -1.34 -17.53 -29.68
C VAL A 680 -2.25 -16.47 -29.05
N VAL A 681 -2.73 -16.70 -27.82
CA VAL A 681 -3.55 -15.74 -27.08
C VAL A 681 -2.77 -14.47 -26.78
N GLU A 682 -1.55 -14.59 -26.23
CA GLU A 682 -0.68 -13.48 -25.87
C GLU A 682 -0.41 -12.57 -27.08
N ALA A 683 -0.15 -13.15 -28.25
CA ALA A 683 0.08 -12.39 -29.49
C ALA A 683 -1.18 -11.67 -30.00
N ALA A 684 -2.37 -12.21 -29.71
CA ALA A 684 -3.64 -11.64 -30.14
C ALA A 684 -4.15 -10.53 -29.21
N LEU A 685 -3.81 -10.57 -27.92
CA LEU A 685 -4.30 -9.64 -26.89
C LEU A 685 -4.11 -8.15 -27.24
N PRO A 686 -2.95 -7.67 -27.73
CA PRO A 686 -2.78 -6.25 -28.08
C PRO A 686 -3.75 -5.73 -29.14
N HIS A 687 -4.32 -6.63 -29.95
CA HIS A 687 -5.25 -6.31 -31.02
C HIS A 687 -6.72 -6.52 -30.61
N TRP A 688 -6.96 -7.02 -29.40
CA TRP A 688 -8.30 -7.17 -28.86
C TRP A 688 -8.94 -5.80 -28.65
N HIS A 689 -10.22 -5.69 -29.00
CA HIS A 689 -11.03 -4.49 -28.81
C HIS A 689 -12.51 -4.88 -28.70
N SER A 690 -13.33 -3.97 -28.19
CA SER A 690 -14.78 -4.09 -28.26
C SER A 690 -15.38 -2.75 -28.66
N ASP A 691 -16.48 -2.79 -29.41
CA ASP A 691 -17.29 -1.60 -29.66
C ASP A 691 -18.30 -1.36 -28.51
N ASP A 692 -18.43 -2.32 -27.58
CA ASP A 692 -19.18 -2.17 -26.34
C ASP A 692 -18.31 -1.54 -25.24
N PRO A 693 -18.67 -0.36 -24.70
CA PRO A 693 -17.87 0.32 -23.68
C PRO A 693 -17.86 -0.41 -22.33
N HIS A 694 -18.70 -1.42 -22.11
CA HIS A 694 -18.69 -2.25 -20.92
C HIS A 694 -17.73 -3.45 -21.02
N ARG A 695 -17.07 -3.64 -22.17
CA ARG A 695 -16.12 -4.73 -22.40
C ARG A 695 -14.71 -4.18 -22.46
N ILE A 696 -13.97 -4.35 -21.35
CA ILE A 696 -12.59 -3.84 -21.18
C ILE A 696 -11.51 -4.93 -21.22
N ALA A 697 -11.92 -6.21 -21.21
CA ALA A 697 -11.05 -7.38 -21.33
C ALA A 697 -11.84 -8.59 -21.89
N PRO A 698 -11.18 -9.56 -22.53
CA PRO A 698 -11.81 -10.77 -23.07
C PRO A 698 -12.16 -11.77 -21.95
N VAL A 699 -13.31 -11.58 -21.28
CA VAL A 699 -13.79 -12.47 -20.19
C VAL A 699 -13.87 -13.93 -20.61
N ILE A 700 -14.10 -14.20 -21.90
CA ILE A 700 -14.16 -15.56 -22.45
C ILE A 700 -12.90 -16.39 -22.13
N LEU A 701 -11.72 -15.76 -22.00
CA LEU A 701 -10.49 -16.46 -21.65
C LEU A 701 -10.51 -17.01 -20.21
N LEU A 702 -11.27 -16.38 -19.31
CA LEU A 702 -11.47 -16.86 -17.94
C LEU A 702 -12.58 -17.90 -17.84
N THR A 703 -13.50 -17.96 -18.79
CA THR A 703 -14.70 -18.81 -18.66
C THR A 703 -14.70 -20.02 -19.57
N ASP A 704 -13.81 -20.07 -20.57
CA ASP A 704 -13.73 -21.19 -21.50
C ASP A 704 -13.17 -22.45 -20.83
N PRO A 705 -13.94 -23.56 -20.76
CA PRO A 705 -13.48 -24.80 -20.15
C PRO A 705 -12.21 -25.38 -20.78
N VAL A 706 -12.04 -25.20 -22.10
CA VAL A 706 -10.90 -25.76 -22.85
C VAL A 706 -9.59 -25.02 -22.51
N LEU A 707 -9.68 -23.75 -22.10
CA LEU A 707 -8.52 -22.91 -21.83
C LEU A 707 -8.13 -22.87 -20.35
N ARG A 708 -8.79 -23.63 -19.46
CA ARG A 708 -8.51 -23.58 -18.01
C ARG A 708 -7.06 -23.93 -17.66
N GLY A 709 -6.47 -24.92 -18.35
CA GLY A 709 -5.06 -25.27 -18.18
C GLY A 709 -4.09 -24.22 -18.75
N VAL A 710 -4.52 -23.52 -19.81
CA VAL A 710 -3.75 -22.47 -20.47
C VAL A 710 -3.74 -21.18 -19.65
N VAL A 711 -4.88 -20.77 -19.09
CA VAL A 711 -5.04 -19.49 -18.40
C VAL A 711 -4.80 -19.66 -16.90
N THR A 712 -3.53 -19.62 -16.52
CA THR A 712 -3.09 -19.58 -15.11
C THR A 712 -3.45 -18.25 -14.45
N PRO A 713 -3.44 -18.14 -13.10
CA PRO A 713 -3.67 -16.88 -12.40
C PRO A 713 -2.72 -15.75 -12.85
N HIS A 714 -1.43 -16.07 -13.04
CA HIS A 714 -0.46 -15.11 -13.56
C HIS A 714 -0.81 -14.64 -14.98
N ARG A 715 -1.22 -15.56 -15.86
CA ARG A 715 -1.65 -15.23 -17.22
C ARG A 715 -2.92 -14.40 -17.25
N ALA A 716 -3.88 -14.66 -16.35
CA ALA A 716 -5.08 -13.84 -16.19
C ALA A 716 -4.73 -12.38 -15.81
N GLN A 717 -3.85 -12.19 -14.82
CA GLN A 717 -3.36 -10.86 -14.45
C GLN A 717 -2.63 -10.18 -15.62
N LEU A 718 -1.82 -10.94 -16.33
CA LEU A 718 -1.07 -10.44 -17.48
C LEU A 718 -2.00 -9.95 -18.60
N MET A 719 -3.13 -10.62 -18.85
CA MET A 719 -4.11 -10.20 -19.86
C MET A 719 -4.55 -8.75 -19.68
N VAL A 720 -4.81 -8.35 -18.43
CA VAL A 720 -5.30 -7.01 -18.10
C VAL A 720 -4.19 -5.97 -17.98
N ARG A 721 -2.92 -6.41 -17.93
CA ARG A 721 -1.72 -5.55 -17.91
C ARG A 721 -1.10 -5.30 -19.28
N ILE A 722 -1.45 -6.10 -20.29
CA ILE A 722 -1.07 -5.86 -21.69
C ILE A 722 -1.93 -4.73 -22.26
N PRO A 723 -1.37 -3.66 -22.86
CA PRO A 723 -2.18 -2.65 -23.55
C PRO A 723 -3.00 -3.22 -24.71
N ARG A 724 -4.26 -2.78 -24.85
CA ARG A 724 -5.28 -3.27 -25.81
C ARG A 724 -6.02 -2.09 -26.47
N GLY A 725 -6.84 -2.39 -27.48
CA GLY A 725 -7.69 -1.42 -28.17
C GLY A 725 -7.28 -1.19 -29.63
N LYS A 726 -8.13 -0.49 -30.40
CA LYS A 726 -7.81 -0.11 -31.78
C LYS A 726 -6.55 0.76 -31.74
N ALA A 727 -5.47 0.31 -32.37
CA ALA A 727 -4.29 1.15 -32.60
C ALA A 727 -4.79 2.46 -33.21
N LEU A 728 -4.64 3.57 -32.47
CA LEU A 728 -4.80 4.91 -33.03
C LEU A 728 -3.89 4.93 -34.25
N GLY A 729 -4.49 5.07 -35.44
CA GLY A 729 -3.82 4.86 -36.72
C GLY A 729 -2.45 5.52 -36.74
N GLY A 730 -1.42 4.70 -36.63
CA GLY A 730 -0.07 5.05 -37.00
C GLY A 730 -0.10 5.24 -38.51
N ASP A 731 -0.14 6.51 -38.92
CA ASP A 731 0.10 6.91 -40.29
C ASP A 731 1.39 6.23 -40.76
N THR A 732 1.23 5.37 -41.75
CA THR A 732 2.29 4.54 -42.29
C THR A 732 3.17 5.44 -43.16
N ARG A 733 4.11 6.19 -42.57
CA ARG A 733 5.14 6.91 -43.34
C ARG A 733 6.51 6.93 -42.65
N CYS A 734 7.44 6.29 -43.37
CA CYS A 734 8.90 6.25 -43.28
C CYS A 734 9.54 5.27 -42.28
#